data_AF-A0AAF0DW55-F1
#
_entry.id   AF-A0AAF0DW55-F1
#
_cell.length_a   1.000
_cell.length_b   1.000
_cell.length_c   1.000
_cell.angle_alpha   90.00
_cell.angle_beta   90.00
_cell.angle_gamma   90.00
#
_symmetry.space_group_name_H-M   'P 1'
#
loop_
_entity.id
_entity.type
_entity.pdbx_description
1 polymer ?
#
loop_
_entity_poly.entity_id
_entity_poly.type
_entity_poly.pdbx_seq_one_letter_code
_entity_poly.pdbx_strand_id
1 'polypeptide(L)'
;MHASNALASPEATSGPSPFDEGPHSANTAFTSSSGIGSLADRAPASATGSQATNPLSGSTATSSYQVPSATGTHFPYAQSTYEAPTTNNPFFSSEPKQSYGSWQGTPALSYLAPAATGAAAAPVAAAATSASGPSASAGASQSSAPGAAPDAAPDAAPSAARGGPETQNQSQIDADEAIARALAQESSADEVQWPLKDISWNGRTTKIIMQNENGPCSLLALCNVLLLEQRLEITPADRPAVSYSYLSSKLTELLITQNTSNDPVQLSSALRALPSLQHGLDVNIGFASPVDFVQDTSPDALALFRLARVSLVHGWLPDPSDGPTYAALQRVGNYNAATLEVARRDQQPLGTMDVSAGAQPVLVQDFLEQNSTQLTPYGIAQLRQRMQPGSLAVLFRNSHLSVLYRSPHASGDPGLCTLVTDAGFLLEDRIVWESLQDPRGQYNAYFDSHLARAPYAPQRTRAQGTEGDSDYALAMELQNQERSRAMAARRRYREREAERRRTHPADHAADDAAPSSSSHGNPIQKIWTKIKRKKTMSEENFDVTLTKYKTAGEISAKAIRTVVEAIAEGKTVLELIELGDKAVEEGTAAVYKDKKLSKGVAFPTTVSINQVVTNFAPLPSDESSKTALKAGDVVKVQLGAQIDGYPTVLAETVVVGASNDKPVTGRAADAIAAAHTAADVAIRLLKPGAVNHDIQKQVESAIKEFGVRGLDGIQTNLFAKNEISGKKKIAFGGDLSTRPDACKLEENEVYGVDVVVTTSPEGKSKSDTSHTSIYRKTNSTYLLKMATSRKVFSEIQKKAGAFPFNLRALEDEKRARMGVQECANHNLVTPFEVLVDSSSSAITAQVFFTAAVSAKGAIRLTPAPTWYSAEKVKSDKEVTNEETKKLLATAVRQTKKKNKSEAPAPAAAQ
;
A
#
# COMPACT_ATOMS: atom_id res chain seq x y z
N MET A 1 81.08 42.51 -6.29
CA MET A 1 80.88 42.76 -4.84
C MET A 1 80.35 41.48 -4.21
N HIS A 2 80.59 41.26 -2.91
CA HIS A 2 80.23 40.03 -2.18
C HIS A 2 78.68 39.90 -2.01
N ALA A 3 77.99 38.75 -1.93
CA ALA A 3 78.30 37.32 -1.67
C ALA A 3 77.96 36.82 -0.24
N SER A 4 77.34 35.62 -0.19
CA SER A 4 76.92 34.79 0.97
C SER A 4 75.73 35.31 1.81
N ASN A 5 74.72 34.52 2.24
CA ASN A 5 74.54 33.15 2.81
C ASN A 5 74.70 33.04 4.34
N ALA A 6 73.63 32.61 5.05
CA ALA A 6 73.64 31.65 6.17
C ALA A 6 72.21 31.33 6.69
N LEU A 7 72.00 30.15 7.29
CA LEU A 7 70.83 29.77 8.10
C LEU A 7 71.26 29.54 9.56
N ALA A 8 70.32 29.62 10.52
CA ALA A 8 70.35 28.80 11.75
C ALA A 8 69.00 28.79 12.51
N SER A 9 68.73 27.67 13.18
CA SER A 9 67.87 27.48 14.37
C SER A 9 68.52 26.36 15.20
N PRO A 10 68.34 26.27 16.53
CA PRO A 10 67.31 25.37 17.08
C PRO A 10 66.78 25.72 18.50
N GLU A 11 65.93 24.85 19.06
CA GLU A 11 65.68 24.49 20.50
C GLU A 11 65.39 25.61 21.55
N ALA A 12 64.39 25.60 22.45
CA ALA A 12 63.51 24.62 23.13
C ALA A 12 63.96 24.13 24.54
N THR A 13 63.22 24.48 25.62
CA THR A 13 62.92 23.63 26.82
C THR A 13 62.02 24.33 27.89
N SER A 14 61.20 23.52 28.59
CA SER A 14 60.77 23.57 30.02
C SER A 14 59.99 24.77 30.66
N GLY A 15 58.94 24.44 31.44
CA GLY A 15 58.38 25.25 32.55
C GLY A 15 59.05 24.92 33.92
N PRO A 16 58.43 25.10 35.12
CA PRO A 16 56.98 24.99 35.42
C PRO A 16 56.38 26.00 36.46
N SER A 17 55.18 25.64 36.98
CA SER A 17 54.33 26.12 38.13
C SER A 17 55.05 26.41 39.49
N PRO A 18 54.40 26.75 40.67
CA PRO A 18 52.99 26.52 41.13
C PRO A 18 52.31 27.59 42.08
N PHE A 19 51.14 27.22 42.66
CA PHE A 19 50.46 27.68 43.92
C PHE A 19 49.61 28.99 43.93
N ASP A 20 48.46 29.13 44.64
CA ASP A 20 47.65 28.16 45.44
C ASP A 20 46.12 28.51 45.60
N GLU A 21 45.40 27.70 46.39
CA GLU A 21 43.95 27.53 46.70
C GLU A 21 43.01 28.72 47.11
N GLY A 22 41.70 28.41 47.29
CA GLY A 22 40.55 29.31 47.57
C GLY A 22 40.21 29.59 49.05
N PRO A 23 38.94 29.94 49.43
CA PRO A 23 37.81 28.97 49.45
C PRO A 23 36.38 29.57 49.20
N HIS A 24 35.30 28.82 49.56
CA HIS A 24 33.87 29.07 49.26
C HIS A 24 33.09 29.99 50.24
N SER A 25 31.98 30.63 49.79
CA SER A 25 30.60 30.35 50.32
C SER A 25 29.42 31.21 49.73
N ALA A 26 28.35 30.49 49.35
CA ALA A 26 26.88 30.75 49.41
C ALA A 26 26.17 32.13 49.12
N ASN A 27 25.03 32.00 48.40
CA ASN A 27 23.76 32.77 48.43
C ASN A 27 23.78 34.29 48.12
N THR A 28 22.99 34.80 47.17
CA THR A 28 21.50 34.73 47.15
C THR A 28 20.92 34.92 45.73
N ALA A 29 19.65 34.56 45.54
CA ALA A 29 18.88 34.83 44.33
C ALA A 29 17.74 35.83 44.60
N PHE A 30 17.26 36.52 43.57
CA PHE A 30 16.06 37.37 43.67
C PHE A 30 15.11 37.14 42.49
N THR A 31 13.83 36.99 42.82
CA THR A 31 12.70 36.82 41.89
C THR A 31 11.55 37.69 42.36
N SER A 32 10.75 38.25 41.45
CA SER A 32 9.38 38.67 41.77
C SER A 32 8.51 38.78 40.50
N SER A 33 7.21 38.67 40.71
CA SER A 33 6.16 38.67 39.69
C SER A 33 4.91 39.39 40.24
N SER A 34 3.90 39.58 39.39
CA SER A 34 2.54 40.08 39.73
C SER A 34 2.46 41.55 40.24
N GLY A 35 1.36 42.28 40.03
CA GLY A 35 0.18 42.00 39.20
C GLY A 35 -1.03 42.89 39.56
N ILE A 36 -2.06 42.86 38.70
CA ILE A 36 -3.44 43.36 38.91
C ILE A 36 -3.65 44.89 38.99
N GLY A 37 -4.57 45.41 38.17
CA GLY A 37 -5.12 46.78 38.19
C GLY A 37 -6.25 46.89 37.15
N SER A 38 -7.29 47.71 37.38
CA SER A 38 -8.55 47.66 36.60
C SER A 38 -9.22 49.03 36.39
N LEU A 39 -10.27 49.02 35.56
CA LEU A 39 -11.36 50.00 35.37
C LEU A 39 -11.19 51.19 34.37
N ALA A 40 -12.05 51.10 33.34
CA ALA A 40 -13.04 52.10 32.89
C ALA A 40 -12.69 53.22 31.89
N ASP A 41 -13.67 53.45 30.99
CA ASP A 41 -14.05 54.64 30.22
C ASP A 41 -12.95 55.51 29.54
N ARG A 42 -13.05 55.87 28.25
CA ARG A 42 -14.14 56.67 27.67
C ARG A 42 -13.92 56.88 26.16
N ALA A 43 -14.99 56.90 25.36
CA ALA A 43 -14.98 57.24 23.92
C ALA A 43 -15.74 58.56 23.65
N PRO A 44 -15.89 59.04 22.40
CA PRO A 44 -14.84 59.50 21.48
C PRO A 44 -15.11 60.96 21.01
N ALA A 45 -14.34 61.47 20.04
CA ALA A 45 -14.61 62.74 19.33
C ALA A 45 -14.51 62.56 17.81
N SER A 46 -15.08 63.48 17.01
CA SER A 46 -15.47 63.24 15.62
C SER A 46 -15.21 64.41 14.65
N ALA A 47 -15.12 64.09 13.35
CA ALA A 47 -15.17 65.02 12.22
C ALA A 47 -16.00 64.39 11.07
N THR A 48 -16.36 65.18 10.05
CA THR A 48 -17.67 65.03 9.37
C THR A 48 -17.69 65.40 7.87
N GLY A 49 -18.62 64.76 7.14
CA GLY A 49 -19.03 65.09 5.75
C GLY A 49 -19.46 63.82 5.00
N SER A 50 -20.75 63.53 4.76
CA SER A 50 -21.76 64.20 3.88
C SER A 50 -21.45 64.08 2.39
N GLN A 51 -22.39 63.90 1.44
CA GLN A 51 -23.83 63.54 1.42
C GLN A 51 -24.15 63.12 -0.05
N ALA A 52 -25.23 62.44 -0.48
CA ALA A 52 -26.42 61.78 0.11
C ALA A 52 -26.83 60.63 -0.89
N THR A 53 -27.99 59.95 -0.95
CA THR A 53 -29.32 60.06 -0.31
C THR A 53 -29.95 58.64 -0.18
N ASN A 54 -31.27 58.47 -0.34
CA ASN A 54 -32.06 57.22 -0.32
C ASN A 54 -33.41 57.48 -1.09
N PRO A 55 -34.38 56.54 -1.30
CA PRO A 55 -35.28 56.14 -0.20
C PRO A 55 -35.98 54.73 -0.25
N LEU A 56 -36.05 54.09 0.94
CA LEU A 56 -37.24 53.43 1.56
C LEU A 56 -37.85 52.15 0.91
N SER A 57 -38.48 51.22 1.66
CA SER A 57 -38.73 51.02 3.11
C SER A 57 -38.66 49.49 3.44
N GLY A 58 -38.32 49.03 4.65
CA GLY A 58 -39.16 48.93 5.87
C GLY A 58 -39.83 47.53 5.96
N SER A 59 -39.90 46.79 7.07
CA SER A 59 -39.59 47.06 8.49
C SER A 59 -39.14 45.77 9.22
N THR A 60 -38.49 45.90 10.38
CA THR A 60 -38.13 44.78 11.29
C THR A 60 -39.05 44.74 12.52
N ALA A 61 -39.27 43.53 13.07
CA ALA A 61 -39.86 43.35 14.40
C ALA A 61 -39.30 42.07 15.06
N THR A 62 -38.79 42.19 16.28
CA THR A 62 -38.35 41.07 17.13
C THR A 62 -39.47 40.59 18.04
N SER A 63 -39.60 39.27 18.23
CA SER A 63 -40.35 38.70 19.34
C SER A 63 -39.71 37.39 19.82
N SER A 64 -39.59 37.22 21.14
CA SER A 64 -39.10 36.00 21.78
C SER A 64 -40.25 35.04 22.04
N TYR A 65 -40.08 33.76 21.71
CA TYR A 65 -41.05 32.71 22.09
C TYR A 65 -40.38 31.52 22.78
N GLN A 66 -41.11 30.95 23.73
CA GLN A 66 -40.68 29.83 24.58
C GLN A 66 -40.91 28.48 23.91
N VAL A 67 -40.23 27.44 24.42
CA VAL A 67 -40.38 26.04 23.98
C VAL A 67 -41.73 25.46 24.43
N PRO A 68 -42.57 24.93 23.51
CA PRO A 68 -43.69 24.06 23.85
C PRO A 68 -43.24 22.59 23.94
N SER A 69 -43.85 21.83 24.85
CA SER A 69 -43.68 20.38 24.92
C SER A 69 -44.35 19.68 23.73
N ALA A 70 -43.72 18.61 23.21
CA ALA A 70 -44.26 17.82 22.11
C ALA A 70 -45.16 16.69 22.61
N THR A 71 -46.47 16.97 22.75
CA THR A 71 -47.49 15.91 22.76
C THR A 71 -47.80 15.47 21.32
N GLY A 72 -47.90 14.16 21.10
CA GLY A 72 -47.98 13.60 19.75
C GLY A 72 -49.35 13.75 19.08
N THR A 73 -49.34 13.87 17.75
CA THR A 73 -50.50 13.62 16.88
C THR A 73 -50.08 12.81 15.66
N HIS A 74 -50.93 11.87 15.22
CA HIS A 74 -50.71 11.08 14.01
C HIS A 74 -50.90 11.95 12.75
N PHE A 75 -50.11 11.66 11.71
CA PHE A 75 -50.50 11.91 10.33
C PHE A 75 -50.57 10.58 9.56
N PRO A 76 -51.57 10.39 8.67
CA PRO A 76 -51.82 9.09 8.05
C PRO A 76 -50.95 8.85 6.82
N TYR A 77 -50.36 7.65 6.74
CA TYR A 77 -49.85 7.13 5.46
C TYR A 77 -51.01 6.50 4.70
N ALA A 78 -51.30 6.97 3.49
CA ALA A 78 -52.34 6.39 2.65
C ALA A 78 -51.93 5.00 2.15
N GLN A 79 -52.80 4.00 2.29
CA GLN A 79 -52.58 2.68 1.72
C GLN A 79 -52.77 2.72 0.20
N SER A 80 -51.67 2.78 -0.55
CA SER A 80 -51.65 2.41 -1.96
C SER A 80 -51.31 0.93 -2.07
N THR A 81 -52.26 0.12 -2.53
CA THR A 81 -52.06 -1.30 -2.80
C THR A 81 -51.26 -1.46 -4.08
N TYR A 82 -49.96 -1.77 -3.94
CA TYR A 82 -49.11 -2.19 -5.06
C TYR A 82 -48.74 -3.66 -4.85
N GLU A 83 -49.12 -4.53 -5.78
CA GLU A 83 -48.75 -5.95 -5.71
C GLU A 83 -47.24 -6.12 -5.94
N ALA A 84 -46.57 -6.83 -5.05
CA ALA A 84 -45.13 -7.06 -5.17
C ALA A 84 -44.85 -8.17 -6.20
N PRO A 85 -43.85 -7.99 -7.10
CA PRO A 85 -43.42 -9.06 -7.98
C PRO A 85 -42.85 -10.23 -7.16
N THR A 86 -43.28 -11.45 -7.46
CA THR A 86 -42.88 -12.66 -6.74
C THR A 86 -41.37 -12.92 -6.88
N THR A 87 -40.62 -12.80 -5.78
CA THR A 87 -39.19 -13.08 -5.77
C THR A 87 -38.94 -14.58 -5.63
N ASN A 88 -38.26 -15.20 -6.61
CA ASN A 88 -37.78 -16.59 -6.52
C ASN A 88 -36.53 -16.65 -5.61
N ASN A 89 -36.68 -16.30 -4.34
CA ASN A 89 -35.58 -16.22 -3.38
C ASN A 89 -35.67 -17.35 -2.33
N PRO A 90 -34.81 -18.39 -2.39
CA PRO A 90 -34.86 -19.52 -1.46
C PRO A 90 -34.37 -19.18 -0.03
N PHE A 91 -33.87 -17.96 0.23
CA PHE A 91 -33.47 -17.53 1.57
C PHE A 91 -34.65 -17.07 2.46
N PHE A 92 -35.88 -17.07 1.93
CA PHE A 92 -37.10 -16.87 2.72
C PHE A 92 -38.09 -17.99 2.44
N SER A 93 -38.33 -18.85 3.45
CA SER A 93 -39.34 -19.91 3.37
C SER A 93 -40.74 -19.32 3.30
N SER A 94 -41.55 -19.77 2.34
CA SER A 94 -42.98 -19.44 2.25
C SER A 94 -43.72 -19.79 3.55
N GLU A 95 -44.55 -18.89 4.05
CA GLU A 95 -45.34 -19.12 5.26
C GLU A 95 -46.24 -20.36 5.16
N PRO A 96 -46.30 -21.22 6.18
CA PRO A 96 -47.31 -22.27 6.24
C PRO A 96 -48.68 -21.65 6.50
N LYS A 97 -49.60 -21.76 5.55
CA LYS A 97 -51.00 -21.33 5.72
C LYS A 97 -51.63 -22.01 6.93
N GLN A 98 -51.91 -21.26 7.99
CA GLN A 98 -52.84 -21.69 9.04
C GLN A 98 -54.10 -20.82 9.03
N SER A 99 -55.25 -21.48 9.21
CA SER A 99 -56.56 -20.86 9.14
C SER A 99 -56.79 -19.91 10.31
N TYR A 100 -57.43 -18.77 10.03
CA TYR A 100 -58.11 -18.03 11.10
C TYR A 100 -59.16 -18.93 11.74
N GLY A 101 -59.07 -19.08 13.06
CA GLY A 101 -60.13 -19.60 13.93
C GLY A 101 -60.42 -18.56 15.00
N SER A 102 -61.68 -18.14 15.12
CA SER A 102 -62.11 -17.24 16.19
C SER A 102 -62.08 -17.95 17.55
N TRP A 103 -61.87 -17.20 18.63
CA TRP A 103 -62.67 -17.25 19.86
C TRP A 103 -62.39 -16.00 20.73
N GLN A 104 -63.24 -15.76 21.72
CA GLN A 104 -63.32 -14.53 22.52
C GLN A 104 -62.84 -14.78 23.97
N GLY A 105 -62.37 -13.75 24.69
CA GLY A 105 -62.26 -13.82 26.16
C GLY A 105 -61.17 -12.96 26.82
N THR A 106 -61.56 -11.84 27.42
CA THR A 106 -60.87 -11.14 28.53
C THR A 106 -61.37 -11.71 29.89
N PRO A 107 -60.82 -11.37 31.09
CA PRO A 107 -59.96 -10.23 31.45
C PRO A 107 -58.76 -10.55 32.39
N ALA A 108 -58.16 -9.50 32.96
CA ALA A 108 -56.96 -9.53 33.79
C ALA A 108 -57.20 -9.22 35.29
N LEU A 109 -56.20 -9.53 36.12
CA LEU A 109 -55.94 -9.00 37.47
C LEU A 109 -54.39 -8.84 37.55
N SER A 110 -53.77 -7.67 37.80
CA SER A 110 -53.77 -6.80 38.99
C SER A 110 -53.12 -7.46 40.22
N TYR A 111 -52.28 -6.84 41.06
CA TYR A 111 -51.65 -5.50 41.18
C TYR A 111 -50.56 -5.70 42.30
N LEU A 112 -49.38 -5.06 42.36
CA LEU A 112 -49.07 -3.80 43.08
C LEU A 112 -47.56 -3.75 43.43
N ALA A 113 -47.01 -2.55 43.62
CA ALA A 113 -45.75 -2.25 44.35
C ALA A 113 -46.14 -1.63 45.74
N PRO A 114 -45.28 -1.09 46.64
CA PRO A 114 -43.92 -0.54 46.45
C PRO A 114 -42.91 -0.89 47.58
N ALA A 115 -41.86 -0.07 47.76
CA ALA A 115 -40.75 -0.24 48.72
C ALA A 115 -40.77 0.78 49.87
N ALA A 116 -39.96 0.56 50.93
CA ALA A 116 -39.31 1.63 51.72
C ALA A 116 -38.21 1.13 52.71
N THR A 117 -37.05 1.80 52.71
CA THR A 117 -36.15 2.19 53.84
C THR A 117 -35.75 1.23 54.99
N GLY A 118 -34.51 1.37 55.50
CA GLY A 118 -34.33 1.52 56.97
C GLY A 118 -33.17 0.87 57.76
N ALA A 119 -31.91 0.97 57.33
CA ALA A 119 -30.64 1.00 58.12
C ALA A 119 -30.45 0.27 59.50
N ALA A 120 -29.24 -0.33 59.66
CA ALA A 120 -28.29 -0.18 60.79
C ALA A 120 -27.80 -1.44 61.56
N ALA A 121 -26.54 -1.33 62.02
CA ALA A 121 -25.80 -2.11 63.04
C ALA A 121 -25.31 -3.55 62.71
N ALA A 122 -24.15 -3.89 63.32
CA ALA A 122 -23.45 -5.18 63.26
C ALA A 122 -23.30 -5.80 64.67
N PRO A 123 -22.74 -7.02 64.79
CA PRO A 123 -21.47 -7.13 65.53
C PRO A 123 -20.43 -8.06 64.86
N VAL A 124 -19.49 -8.63 65.64
CA VAL A 124 -18.10 -8.93 65.21
C VAL A 124 -17.58 -10.30 65.74
N ALA A 125 -16.43 -10.74 65.19
CA ALA A 125 -15.49 -11.77 65.71
C ALA A 125 -15.88 -13.25 65.46
N ALA A 126 -14.97 -14.24 65.47
CA ALA A 126 -13.52 -14.27 65.78
C ALA A 126 -12.74 -15.31 64.91
N ALA A 127 -11.43 -15.49 65.12
CA ALA A 127 -10.57 -16.44 64.38
C ALA A 127 -9.52 -17.17 65.27
N ALA A 128 -9.00 -18.31 64.81
CA ALA A 128 -7.92 -19.15 65.38
C ALA A 128 -7.31 -20.02 64.24
N THR A 129 -6.00 -20.02 63.89
CA THR A 129 -4.81 -20.66 64.52
C THR A 129 -4.83 -22.21 64.58
N SER A 130 -3.79 -23.01 64.23
CA SER A 130 -2.44 -22.75 63.65
C SER A 130 -1.61 -24.07 63.42
N ALA A 131 -0.62 -24.07 62.48
CA ALA A 131 0.64 -24.91 62.47
C ALA A 131 0.55 -26.47 62.26
N SER A 132 1.57 -27.26 61.85
CA SER A 132 2.82 -27.05 61.04
C SER A 132 3.64 -28.37 60.72
N GLY A 133 4.01 -28.63 59.44
CA GLY A 133 5.19 -29.42 58.95
C GLY A 133 5.32 -30.95 59.25
N PRO A 134 6.42 -31.66 58.84
CA PRO A 134 7.32 -31.46 57.68
C PRO A 134 7.91 -32.74 56.96
N SER A 135 8.47 -32.57 55.73
CA SER A 135 9.65 -33.27 55.13
C SER A 135 9.65 -34.66 54.42
N ALA A 136 10.60 -34.81 53.47
CA ALA A 136 11.41 -35.99 53.06
C ALA A 136 11.02 -37.02 51.93
N SER A 137 11.58 -36.79 50.73
CA SER A 137 12.48 -37.68 49.91
C SER A 137 12.09 -39.04 49.24
N ALA A 138 12.32 -39.06 47.91
CA ALA A 138 13.09 -40.06 47.11
C ALA A 138 12.53 -41.47 46.71
N GLY A 139 12.98 -41.96 45.54
CA GLY A 139 12.90 -43.37 45.10
C GLY A 139 12.52 -43.59 43.62
N ALA A 140 13.33 -44.33 42.84
CA ALA A 140 13.03 -44.71 41.45
C ALA A 140 13.69 -46.05 41.04
N SER A 141 13.03 -46.87 40.21
CA SER A 141 13.51 -48.07 39.45
C SER A 141 12.31 -48.98 39.09
N GLN A 142 12.41 -50.00 38.21
CA GLN A 142 12.92 -50.07 36.81
C GLN A 142 12.41 -51.39 36.16
N SER A 143 12.33 -51.45 34.82
CA SER A 143 12.29 -52.66 33.94
C SER A 143 11.35 -53.86 34.26
N SER A 144 10.65 -54.47 33.29
CA SER A 144 11.23 -55.29 32.21
C SER A 144 10.13 -55.96 31.33
N ALA A 145 10.52 -56.59 30.21
CA ALA A 145 9.73 -57.49 29.36
C ALA A 145 10.55 -58.78 29.11
N PRO A 146 10.01 -59.93 28.60
CA PRO A 146 9.54 -60.08 27.19
C PRO A 146 8.46 -61.19 26.95
N GLY A 147 8.17 -61.57 25.69
CA GLY A 147 7.89 -62.99 25.35
C GLY A 147 6.82 -63.41 24.33
N ALA A 148 7.20 -63.49 23.03
CA ALA A 148 6.77 -64.50 22.03
C ALA A 148 5.28 -64.67 21.58
N ALA A 149 5.09 -65.49 20.52
CA ALA A 149 3.85 -65.76 19.75
C ALA A 149 3.52 -67.29 19.77
N PRO A 150 2.73 -67.98 18.87
CA PRO A 150 2.31 -67.65 17.49
C PRO A 150 0.88 -68.09 17.00
N ASP A 151 0.67 -67.95 15.68
CA ASP A 151 -0.02 -68.85 14.73
C ASP A 151 -1.51 -68.72 14.28
N ALA A 152 -1.68 -69.21 13.04
CA ALA A 152 -2.87 -69.65 12.29
C ALA A 152 -3.78 -68.62 11.57
N ALA A 153 -3.95 -68.88 10.26
CA ALA A 153 -5.01 -68.37 9.37
C ALA A 153 -5.51 -69.51 8.47
N PRO A 154 -6.71 -69.39 7.87
CA PRO A 154 -6.96 -70.01 6.56
C PRO A 154 -7.74 -69.12 5.57
N ASP A 155 -7.69 -69.49 4.29
CA ASP A 155 -8.22 -68.72 3.14
C ASP A 155 -9.74 -68.76 2.94
N ALA A 156 -10.28 -67.70 2.33
CA ALA A 156 -11.43 -67.74 1.41
C ALA A 156 -11.45 -66.53 0.47
N ALA A 157 -11.87 -66.71 -0.79
CA ALA A 157 -12.00 -65.67 -1.81
C ALA A 157 -13.10 -66.04 -2.82
N PRO A 158 -13.53 -65.14 -3.73
CA PRO A 158 -13.69 -63.69 -3.61
C PRO A 158 -15.17 -63.26 -3.83
N SER A 159 -15.52 -61.99 -3.57
CA SER A 159 -16.81 -61.43 -4.01
C SER A 159 -16.66 -59.99 -4.50
N ALA A 160 -17.21 -59.69 -5.69
CA ALA A 160 -17.08 -58.38 -6.33
C ALA A 160 -18.33 -57.52 -6.08
N ALA A 161 -18.16 -56.41 -5.35
CA ALA A 161 -19.25 -55.48 -5.04
C ALA A 161 -18.87 -54.02 -5.35
N ARG A 162 -19.22 -53.59 -6.57
CA ARG A 162 -19.56 -52.22 -7.00
C ARG A 162 -18.94 -51.05 -6.21
N GLY A 163 -17.91 -50.43 -6.78
CA GLY A 163 -17.50 -49.08 -6.36
C GLY A 163 -18.57 -48.04 -6.68
N GLY A 164 -18.95 -47.24 -5.68
CA GLY A 164 -19.84 -46.08 -5.82
C GLY A 164 -19.08 -44.76 -6.08
N PRO A 165 -19.77 -43.70 -6.55
CA PRO A 165 -19.14 -42.42 -6.93
C PRO A 165 -18.50 -41.65 -5.76
N GLU A 166 -18.83 -42.00 -4.52
CA GLU A 166 -18.38 -41.34 -3.30
C GLU A 166 -16.84 -41.37 -3.15
N THR A 167 -16.20 -42.45 -3.60
CA THR A 167 -14.73 -42.63 -3.48
C THR A 167 -13.93 -41.68 -4.37
N GLN A 168 -14.46 -41.24 -5.51
CA GLN A 168 -13.79 -40.23 -6.34
C GLN A 168 -13.91 -38.83 -5.73
N ASN A 169 -15.10 -38.44 -5.26
CA ASN A 169 -15.31 -37.16 -4.57
C ASN A 169 -14.39 -37.01 -3.36
N GLN A 170 -14.31 -38.03 -2.49
CA GLN A 170 -13.43 -37.94 -1.31
C GLN A 170 -11.97 -37.75 -1.69
N SER A 171 -11.44 -38.54 -2.64
CA SER A 171 -10.05 -38.42 -3.10
C SER A 171 -9.68 -37.04 -3.69
N GLN A 172 -10.69 -36.30 -4.17
CA GLN A 172 -10.53 -34.96 -4.73
C GLN A 172 -10.67 -33.87 -3.66
N ILE A 173 -11.55 -34.06 -2.67
CA ILE A 173 -11.61 -33.24 -1.45
C ILE A 173 -10.29 -33.35 -0.68
N ASP A 174 -9.77 -34.56 -0.47
CA ASP A 174 -8.49 -34.81 0.22
C ASP A 174 -7.31 -34.13 -0.51
N ALA A 175 -7.35 -34.11 -1.85
CA ALA A 175 -6.34 -33.45 -2.68
C ALA A 175 -6.42 -31.92 -2.61
N ASP A 176 -7.62 -31.34 -2.67
CA ASP A 176 -7.82 -29.89 -2.53
C ASP A 176 -7.52 -29.42 -1.09
N GLU A 177 -7.81 -30.23 -0.07
CA GLU A 177 -7.42 -30.00 1.33
C GLU A 177 -5.89 -30.03 1.51
N ALA A 178 -5.20 -30.97 0.86
CA ALA A 178 -3.74 -31.02 0.85
C ALA A 178 -3.13 -29.81 0.12
N ILE A 179 -3.72 -29.36 -0.99
CA ILE A 179 -3.30 -28.15 -1.71
C ILE A 179 -3.52 -26.89 -0.84
N ALA A 180 -4.67 -26.77 -0.17
CA ALA A 180 -4.97 -25.67 0.73
C ALA A 180 -3.99 -25.61 1.92
N ARG A 181 -3.66 -26.76 2.54
CA ARG A 181 -2.65 -26.84 3.60
C ARG A 181 -1.25 -26.51 3.11
N ALA A 182 -0.84 -26.98 1.93
CA ALA A 182 0.46 -26.65 1.35
C ALA A 182 0.61 -25.14 1.09
N LEU A 183 -0.42 -24.51 0.48
CA LEU A 183 -0.45 -23.06 0.24
C LEU A 183 -0.45 -22.25 1.54
N ALA A 184 -1.00 -22.79 2.63
CA ALA A 184 -0.94 -22.17 3.96
C ALA A 184 0.38 -22.43 4.72
N GLN A 185 1.24 -23.34 4.24
CA GLN A 185 2.54 -23.67 4.86
C GLN A 185 3.73 -22.98 4.16
N GLU A 186 3.60 -22.53 2.91
CA GLU A 186 4.68 -21.81 2.21
C GLU A 186 4.95 -20.36 2.73
N SER A 187 4.15 -19.83 3.67
CA SER A 187 4.22 -18.42 4.13
C SER A 187 4.76 -18.16 5.54
N SER A 188 5.07 -19.19 6.34
CA SER A 188 5.09 -19.10 7.82
C SER A 188 6.34 -18.46 8.47
N ALA A 189 6.80 -17.30 8.00
CA ALA A 189 7.86 -16.50 8.62
C ALA A 189 7.62 -14.98 8.55
N ASP A 190 7.35 -14.44 7.35
CA ASP A 190 7.17 -12.99 7.08
C ASP A 190 5.70 -12.59 6.85
N GLU A 191 4.75 -13.39 7.34
CA GLU A 191 3.32 -13.15 7.11
C GLU A 191 2.79 -11.99 7.98
N VAL A 192 2.09 -11.03 7.35
CA VAL A 192 1.51 -9.86 8.03
C VAL A 192 0.57 -10.31 9.15
N GLN A 193 0.79 -9.78 10.36
CA GLN A 193 0.00 -10.08 11.55
C GLN A 193 -0.92 -8.92 11.90
N TRP A 194 -2.12 -9.25 12.36
CA TRP A 194 -3.14 -8.34 12.87
C TRP A 194 -3.28 -8.52 14.39
N PRO A 195 -3.11 -7.46 15.19
CA PRO A 195 -3.23 -7.55 16.64
C PRO A 195 -4.67 -7.82 17.04
N LEU A 196 -4.84 -8.49 18.18
CA LEU A 196 -6.15 -8.79 18.76
C LEU A 196 -6.46 -7.83 19.91
N LYS A 197 -7.74 -7.50 20.06
CA LYS A 197 -8.27 -6.77 21.21
C LYS A 197 -9.29 -7.63 21.94
N ASP A 198 -9.16 -7.76 23.25
CA ASP A 198 -10.15 -8.43 24.09
C ASP A 198 -11.30 -7.46 24.42
N ILE A 199 -12.55 -7.93 24.29
CA ILE A 199 -13.75 -7.18 24.64
C ILE A 199 -14.73 -8.04 25.43
N SER A 200 -15.57 -7.41 26.25
CA SER A 200 -16.69 -8.05 26.96
C SER A 200 -17.92 -8.12 26.05
N TRP A 201 -18.23 -9.28 25.47
CA TRP A 201 -19.36 -9.44 24.54
C TRP A 201 -20.32 -10.51 25.03
N ASN A 202 -21.61 -10.18 25.15
CA ASN A 202 -22.65 -11.06 25.68
C ASN A 202 -22.26 -11.81 26.98
N GLY A 203 -21.54 -11.11 27.88
CA GLY A 203 -21.09 -11.65 29.16
C GLY A 203 -19.86 -12.57 29.10
N ARG A 204 -19.13 -12.59 27.98
CA ARG A 204 -17.90 -13.38 27.80
C ARG A 204 -16.77 -12.53 27.21
N THR A 205 -15.53 -12.76 27.65
CA THR A 205 -14.35 -12.21 26.98
C THR A 205 -14.24 -12.80 25.57
N THR A 206 -14.27 -11.95 24.56
CA THR A 206 -14.22 -12.31 23.14
C THR A 206 -13.11 -11.49 22.48
N LYS A 207 -12.27 -12.12 21.65
CA LYS A 207 -11.26 -11.38 20.87
C LYS A 207 -11.85 -10.88 19.55
N ILE A 208 -11.58 -9.62 19.23
CA ILE A 208 -11.77 -9.05 17.89
C ILE A 208 -10.41 -8.79 17.23
N ILE A 209 -10.36 -8.91 15.91
CA ILE A 209 -9.16 -8.70 15.10
C ILE A 209 -9.12 -7.23 14.67
N MET A 210 -8.03 -6.54 15.00
CA MET A 210 -7.84 -5.13 14.65
C MET A 210 -7.17 -5.01 13.28
N GLN A 211 -7.76 -4.21 12.41
CA GLN A 211 -7.24 -3.88 11.09
C GLN A 211 -6.12 -2.85 11.20
N ASN A 212 -4.99 -3.14 10.56
CA ASN A 212 -3.94 -2.17 10.24
C ASN A 212 -4.24 -1.45 8.91
N GLU A 213 -3.60 -0.31 8.68
CA GLU A 213 -3.76 0.44 7.43
C GLU A 213 -3.37 -0.45 6.23
N ASN A 214 -4.27 -0.59 5.24
CA ASN A 214 -4.22 -1.52 4.11
C ASN A 214 -4.45 -3.03 4.42
N GLY A 215 -4.97 -3.39 5.60
CA GLY A 215 -5.38 -4.78 5.91
C GLY A 215 -6.58 -5.29 5.07
N PRO A 216 -6.78 -6.62 4.95
CA PRO A 216 -7.80 -7.25 4.12
C PRO A 216 -9.19 -7.21 4.79
N CYS A 217 -9.83 -6.03 4.78
CA CYS A 217 -11.10 -5.76 5.46
C CYS A 217 -12.20 -6.83 5.22
N SER A 218 -12.26 -7.38 4.00
CA SER A 218 -13.24 -8.40 3.60
C SER A 218 -13.09 -9.71 4.38
N LEU A 219 -11.85 -10.12 4.68
CA LEU A 219 -11.56 -11.27 5.55
C LEU A 219 -11.77 -10.91 7.02
N LEU A 220 -11.24 -9.75 7.46
CA LEU A 220 -11.27 -9.36 8.86
C LEU A 220 -12.70 -9.12 9.38
N ALA A 221 -13.57 -8.48 8.59
CA ALA A 221 -14.97 -8.29 8.96
C ALA A 221 -15.75 -9.62 9.03
N LEU A 222 -15.51 -10.55 8.09
CA LEU A 222 -16.11 -11.89 8.11
C LEU A 222 -15.67 -12.67 9.36
N CYS A 223 -14.36 -12.72 9.65
CA CYS A 223 -13.85 -13.37 10.84
C CYS A 223 -14.35 -12.71 12.13
N ASN A 224 -14.46 -11.37 12.19
CA ASN A 224 -14.97 -10.67 13.36
C ASN A 224 -16.46 -10.93 13.63
N VAL A 225 -17.32 -11.07 12.61
CA VAL A 225 -18.69 -11.56 12.84
C VAL A 225 -18.67 -12.97 13.44
N LEU A 226 -17.90 -13.89 12.86
CA LEU A 226 -17.85 -15.29 13.33
C LEU A 226 -17.27 -15.44 14.75
N LEU A 227 -16.37 -14.55 15.16
CA LEU A 227 -15.86 -14.45 16.54
C LEU A 227 -16.93 -13.94 17.51
N LEU A 228 -17.64 -12.87 17.16
CA LEU A 228 -18.74 -12.31 17.96
C LEU A 228 -19.96 -13.25 18.07
N GLU A 229 -20.17 -14.10 17.05
CA GLU A 229 -21.15 -15.20 17.04
C GLU A 229 -20.66 -16.47 17.76
N GLN A 230 -19.42 -16.51 18.25
CA GLN A 230 -18.79 -17.67 18.90
C GLN A 230 -18.74 -18.93 18.00
N ARG A 231 -18.67 -18.72 16.67
CA ARG A 231 -18.53 -19.76 15.63
C ARG A 231 -17.10 -19.93 15.15
N LEU A 232 -16.22 -18.96 15.45
CA LEU A 232 -14.78 -19.01 15.29
C LEU A 232 -14.13 -18.84 16.67
N GLU A 233 -13.00 -19.51 16.93
CA GLU A 233 -12.24 -19.36 18.17
C GLU A 233 -10.75 -19.11 17.87
N ILE A 234 -10.11 -18.26 18.68
CA ILE A 234 -8.67 -18.00 18.60
C ILE A 234 -7.94 -18.87 19.61
N THR A 235 -7.04 -19.71 19.12
CA THR A 235 -6.26 -20.65 19.94
C THR A 235 -4.75 -20.44 19.74
N PRO A 236 -3.93 -20.47 20.81
CA PRO A 236 -4.33 -20.46 22.22
C PRO A 236 -4.96 -19.11 22.64
N ALA A 237 -5.62 -19.09 23.80
CA ALA A 237 -6.43 -17.94 24.24
C ALA A 237 -5.61 -16.70 24.67
N ASP A 238 -4.30 -16.85 24.85
CA ASP A 238 -3.31 -15.80 25.14
C ASP A 238 -2.64 -15.25 23.87
N ARG A 239 -2.97 -15.77 22.67
CA ARG A 239 -2.43 -15.31 21.39
C ARG A 239 -2.65 -13.78 21.22
N PRO A 240 -1.59 -12.99 20.95
CA PRO A 240 -1.71 -11.53 20.80
C PRO A 240 -2.06 -11.07 19.37
N ALA A 241 -1.77 -11.87 18.35
CA ALA A 241 -1.97 -11.51 16.94
C ALA A 241 -2.26 -12.74 16.05
N VAL A 242 -2.96 -12.51 14.93
CA VAL A 242 -3.32 -13.53 13.92
C VAL A 242 -2.78 -13.16 12.55
N SER A 243 -2.50 -14.15 11.71
CA SER A 243 -2.00 -13.97 10.35
C SER A 243 -2.96 -14.54 9.29
N TYR A 244 -2.69 -14.31 8.01
CA TYR A 244 -3.55 -14.77 6.92
C TYR A 244 -3.71 -16.30 6.90
N SER A 245 -2.62 -17.06 6.93
CA SER A 245 -2.64 -18.54 6.96
C SER A 245 -3.48 -19.08 8.13
N TYR A 246 -3.36 -18.49 9.32
CA TYR A 246 -4.13 -18.88 10.49
C TYR A 246 -5.64 -18.65 10.30
N LEU A 247 -6.04 -17.45 9.86
CA LEU A 247 -7.45 -17.12 9.64
C LEU A 247 -8.05 -17.91 8.47
N SER A 248 -7.31 -18.09 7.38
CA SER A 248 -7.72 -18.88 6.21
C SER A 248 -7.90 -20.36 6.56
N SER A 249 -6.99 -20.93 7.37
CA SER A 249 -7.10 -22.30 7.88
C SER A 249 -8.34 -22.48 8.77
N LYS A 250 -8.54 -21.60 9.77
CA LYS A 250 -9.70 -21.67 10.67
C LYS A 250 -11.04 -21.43 9.97
N LEU A 251 -11.08 -20.57 8.94
CA LEU A 251 -12.27 -20.38 8.11
C LEU A 251 -12.52 -21.59 7.19
N THR A 252 -11.48 -22.22 6.66
CA THR A 252 -11.59 -23.47 5.87
C THR A 252 -12.15 -24.62 6.71
N GLU A 253 -11.61 -24.84 7.91
CA GLU A 253 -12.07 -25.82 8.91
C GLU A 253 -13.56 -25.63 9.24
N LEU A 254 -13.98 -24.38 9.47
CA LEU A 254 -15.37 -23.98 9.72
C LEU A 254 -16.29 -24.31 8.54
N LEU A 255 -15.90 -23.96 7.31
CA LEU A 255 -16.69 -24.19 6.10
C LEU A 255 -16.88 -25.67 5.80
N ILE A 256 -15.83 -26.48 5.93
CA ILE A 256 -15.89 -27.94 5.77
C ILE A 256 -16.84 -28.54 6.81
N THR A 257 -16.68 -28.16 8.09
CA THR A 257 -17.49 -28.67 9.19
C THR A 257 -18.98 -28.31 9.07
N GLN A 258 -19.31 -27.14 8.51
CA GLN A 258 -20.70 -26.65 8.40
C GLN A 258 -21.42 -27.09 7.12
N ASN A 259 -20.73 -27.68 6.14
CA ASN A 259 -21.29 -28.00 4.82
C ASN A 259 -21.34 -29.51 4.49
N THR A 260 -21.40 -30.36 5.51
CA THR A 260 -21.35 -31.84 5.46
C THR A 260 -22.51 -32.56 4.76
N SER A 261 -23.44 -31.85 4.10
CA SER A 261 -24.62 -32.48 3.47
C SER A 261 -25.13 -31.89 2.16
N ASN A 262 -24.59 -30.78 1.62
CA ASN A 262 -25.09 -30.23 0.34
C ASN A 262 -24.04 -29.45 -0.47
N ASP A 263 -24.06 -29.70 -1.80
CA ASP A 263 -23.37 -28.98 -2.87
C ASP A 263 -21.84 -28.76 -2.72
N PRO A 264 -21.00 -29.70 -3.17
CA PRO A 264 -19.55 -29.52 -3.22
C PRO A 264 -19.08 -28.46 -4.23
N VAL A 265 -19.90 -28.09 -5.21
CA VAL A 265 -19.55 -27.03 -6.18
C VAL A 265 -19.48 -25.69 -5.47
N GLN A 266 -20.44 -25.41 -4.57
CA GLN A 266 -20.41 -24.20 -3.74
C GLN A 266 -19.22 -24.17 -2.77
N LEU A 267 -18.87 -25.29 -2.14
CA LEU A 267 -17.71 -25.36 -1.25
C LEU A 267 -16.39 -25.08 -2.00
N SER A 268 -16.17 -25.74 -3.15
CA SER A 268 -14.97 -25.51 -3.97
C SER A 268 -14.86 -24.07 -4.47
N SER A 269 -15.99 -23.39 -4.71
CA SER A 269 -16.04 -21.98 -5.07
C SER A 269 -15.73 -21.05 -3.90
N ALA A 270 -16.29 -21.29 -2.72
CA ALA A 270 -15.98 -20.50 -1.52
C ALA A 270 -14.50 -20.59 -1.13
N LEU A 271 -13.88 -21.78 -1.22
CA LEU A 271 -12.45 -21.97 -0.96
C LEU A 271 -11.58 -21.25 -1.99
N ARG A 272 -11.99 -21.23 -3.26
CA ARG A 272 -11.31 -20.48 -4.35
C ARG A 272 -11.35 -18.97 -4.14
N ALA A 273 -12.31 -18.45 -3.37
CA ALA A 273 -12.38 -17.03 -3.02
C ALA A 273 -11.39 -16.61 -1.91
N LEU A 274 -10.95 -17.52 -1.03
CA LEU A 274 -10.14 -17.15 0.15
C LEU A 274 -8.87 -16.34 -0.20
N PRO A 275 -8.06 -16.70 -1.22
CA PRO A 275 -6.91 -15.89 -1.61
C PRO A 275 -7.28 -14.51 -2.14
N SER A 276 -8.47 -14.35 -2.75
CA SER A 276 -8.91 -13.04 -3.27
C SER A 276 -9.26 -12.05 -2.16
N LEU A 277 -9.74 -12.52 -1.00
CA LEU A 277 -10.04 -11.65 0.14
C LEU A 277 -8.80 -10.93 0.69
N GLN A 278 -7.59 -11.48 0.50
CA GLN A 278 -6.33 -10.85 0.89
C GLN A 278 -6.09 -9.50 0.18
N HIS A 279 -6.80 -9.23 -0.93
CA HIS A 279 -6.68 -8.01 -1.72
C HIS A 279 -7.96 -7.19 -1.79
N GLY A 280 -8.95 -7.52 -0.94
CA GLY A 280 -10.25 -6.86 -0.88
C GLY A 280 -11.27 -7.42 -1.88
N LEU A 281 -12.55 -7.28 -1.53
CA LEU A 281 -13.68 -7.77 -2.33
C LEU A 281 -14.20 -6.69 -3.29
N ASP A 282 -14.27 -7.04 -4.58
CA ASP A 282 -14.99 -6.27 -5.60
C ASP A 282 -16.49 -6.65 -5.57
N VAL A 283 -17.39 -5.65 -5.48
CA VAL A 283 -18.82 -5.82 -5.21
C VAL A 283 -19.65 -4.89 -6.10
N ASN A 284 -20.57 -5.44 -6.90
CA ASN A 284 -21.55 -4.65 -7.65
C ASN A 284 -22.90 -4.60 -6.89
N ILE A 285 -23.21 -3.42 -6.35
CA ILE A 285 -24.44 -3.13 -5.61
C ILE A 285 -25.63 -2.94 -6.55
N GLY A 286 -26.77 -3.55 -6.22
CA GLY A 286 -28.08 -3.23 -6.77
C GLY A 286 -28.85 -2.21 -5.90
N PHE A 287 -29.79 -1.48 -6.49
CA PHE A 287 -30.48 -0.37 -5.84
C PHE A 287 -31.87 -0.74 -5.27
N ALA A 288 -32.29 -2.02 -5.33
CA ALA A 288 -33.64 -2.42 -4.94
C ALA A 288 -33.80 -2.78 -3.45
N SER A 289 -32.74 -3.19 -2.77
CA SER A 289 -32.81 -3.73 -1.40
C SER A 289 -31.47 -3.65 -0.66
N PRO A 290 -31.39 -3.54 0.68
CA PRO A 290 -30.11 -3.53 1.43
C PRO A 290 -29.23 -4.78 1.30
N VAL A 291 -29.69 -5.83 0.60
CA VAL A 291 -29.00 -7.10 0.36
C VAL A 291 -28.83 -7.38 -1.15
N ASP A 292 -29.02 -6.36 -1.98
CA ASP A 292 -29.02 -6.49 -3.44
C ASP A 292 -27.60 -6.43 -3.99
N PHE A 293 -27.07 -7.60 -4.37
CA PHE A 293 -25.72 -7.75 -4.92
C PHE A 293 -25.79 -8.57 -6.21
N VAL A 294 -25.35 -7.97 -7.32
CA VAL A 294 -25.53 -8.53 -8.67
C VAL A 294 -24.64 -9.76 -8.85
N GLN A 295 -25.14 -10.81 -9.52
CA GLN A 295 -24.44 -12.09 -9.72
C GLN A 295 -23.15 -11.98 -10.58
N ASP A 296 -22.95 -10.89 -11.33
CA ASP A 296 -21.69 -10.54 -12.01
C ASP A 296 -20.56 -10.17 -11.01
N THR A 297 -20.90 -9.88 -9.75
CA THR A 297 -19.95 -9.81 -8.62
C THR A 297 -19.27 -11.16 -8.45
N SER A 298 -17.99 -11.16 -8.05
CA SER A 298 -17.19 -12.38 -7.82
C SER A 298 -17.99 -13.53 -7.14
N PRO A 299 -18.47 -14.54 -7.90
CA PRO A 299 -19.56 -15.41 -7.44
C PRO A 299 -19.08 -16.36 -6.33
N ASP A 300 -17.84 -16.79 -6.45
CA ASP A 300 -17.05 -17.54 -5.47
C ASP A 300 -17.02 -16.84 -4.09
N ALA A 301 -16.88 -15.51 -4.06
CA ALA A 301 -16.81 -14.76 -2.81
C ALA A 301 -18.19 -14.47 -2.21
N LEU A 302 -19.22 -14.19 -3.03
CA LEU A 302 -20.60 -14.16 -2.51
C LEU A 302 -21.06 -15.54 -2.02
N ALA A 303 -20.51 -16.64 -2.55
CA ALA A 303 -20.75 -17.99 -2.04
C ALA A 303 -20.08 -18.21 -0.67
N LEU A 304 -18.91 -17.63 -0.43
CA LEU A 304 -18.23 -17.68 0.86
C LEU A 304 -19.07 -17.06 2.00
N PHE A 305 -19.65 -15.87 1.81
CA PHE A 305 -20.55 -15.27 2.82
C PHE A 305 -21.81 -16.13 3.05
N ARG A 306 -22.37 -16.72 1.99
CA ARG A 306 -23.53 -17.63 2.07
C ARG A 306 -23.20 -18.91 2.85
N LEU A 307 -22.10 -19.60 2.56
CA LEU A 307 -21.69 -20.81 3.29
C LEU A 307 -21.27 -20.50 4.74
N ALA A 308 -20.59 -19.38 4.97
CA ALA A 308 -20.31 -18.87 6.31
C ALA A 308 -21.58 -18.37 7.04
N ARG A 309 -22.76 -18.35 6.39
CA ARG A 309 -24.05 -17.89 6.93
C ARG A 309 -24.02 -16.45 7.50
N VAL A 310 -23.12 -15.60 6.99
CA VAL A 310 -22.97 -14.20 7.42
C VAL A 310 -23.65 -13.29 6.43
N SER A 311 -24.59 -12.47 6.91
CA SER A 311 -25.31 -11.50 6.07
C SER A 311 -24.39 -10.39 5.59
N LEU A 312 -24.28 -10.22 4.28
CA LEU A 312 -23.68 -9.04 3.64
C LEU A 312 -24.79 -8.01 3.38
N VAL A 313 -24.56 -6.74 3.70
CA VAL A 313 -25.54 -5.65 3.54
C VAL A 313 -24.91 -4.34 3.04
N HIS A 314 -25.73 -3.44 2.46
CA HIS A 314 -25.35 -2.07 2.10
C HIS A 314 -26.51 -1.08 2.41
N GLY A 315 -26.20 0.21 2.44
CA GLY A 315 -27.20 1.28 2.67
C GLY A 315 -27.27 2.32 1.55
N TRP A 316 -26.88 1.95 0.33
CA TRP A 316 -26.88 2.83 -0.84
C TRP A 316 -28.17 2.62 -1.66
N LEU A 317 -29.27 3.26 -1.26
CA LEU A 317 -30.59 3.08 -1.86
C LEU A 317 -31.25 4.43 -2.14
N PRO A 318 -31.87 4.63 -3.33
CA PRO A 318 -32.66 5.82 -3.59
C PRO A 318 -33.86 5.91 -2.65
N ASP A 319 -34.20 7.12 -2.22
CA ASP A 319 -35.38 7.38 -1.39
C ASP A 319 -36.64 7.40 -2.28
N PRO A 320 -37.68 6.57 -2.01
CA PRO A 320 -38.92 6.56 -2.79
C PRO A 320 -39.71 7.88 -2.79
N SER A 321 -39.41 8.82 -1.88
CA SER A 321 -40.01 10.16 -1.91
C SER A 321 -39.48 11.03 -3.05
N ASP A 322 -38.25 10.79 -3.51
CA ASP A 322 -37.74 11.32 -4.79
C ASP A 322 -38.10 10.34 -5.92
N GLY A 323 -39.38 10.35 -6.29
CA GLY A 323 -39.94 9.49 -7.34
C GLY A 323 -39.14 9.52 -8.67
N PRO A 324 -38.72 10.68 -9.20
CA PRO A 324 -37.88 10.75 -10.40
C PRO A 324 -36.53 10.02 -10.27
N THR A 325 -35.77 10.28 -9.20
CA THR A 325 -34.45 9.65 -8.99
C THR A 325 -34.57 8.17 -8.65
N TYR A 326 -35.58 7.80 -7.84
CA TYR A 326 -35.93 6.43 -7.55
C TYR A 326 -36.26 5.65 -8.82
N ALA A 327 -37.15 6.16 -9.67
CA ALA A 327 -37.52 5.52 -10.94
C ALA A 327 -36.35 5.42 -11.92
N ALA A 328 -35.40 6.37 -11.89
CA ALA A 328 -34.17 6.30 -12.69
C ALA A 328 -33.28 5.12 -12.23
N LEU A 329 -32.99 5.05 -10.92
CA LEU A 329 -32.07 4.06 -10.35
C LEU A 329 -32.65 2.65 -10.28
N GLN A 330 -33.96 2.47 -10.05
CA GLN A 330 -34.59 1.15 -10.16
C GLN A 330 -34.56 0.60 -11.61
N ARG A 331 -34.68 1.48 -12.62
CA ARG A 331 -34.59 1.06 -14.04
C ARG A 331 -33.17 0.68 -14.46
N VAL A 332 -32.18 1.36 -13.90
CA VAL A 332 -30.74 1.06 -14.06
C VAL A 332 -30.34 -0.18 -13.26
N GLY A 333 -31.00 -0.43 -12.13
CA GLY A 333 -30.88 -1.62 -11.30
C GLY A 333 -29.62 -1.69 -10.44
N ASN A 334 -28.44 -1.35 -10.96
CA ASN A 334 -27.16 -1.53 -10.25
C ASN A 334 -26.06 -0.52 -10.59
N TYR A 335 -25.04 -0.41 -9.73
CA TYR A 335 -23.96 0.56 -9.84
C TYR A 335 -23.17 0.46 -11.16
N ASN A 336 -22.77 -0.75 -11.59
CA ASN A 336 -22.06 -0.90 -12.86
C ASN A 336 -22.90 -0.42 -14.06
N ALA A 337 -24.22 -0.66 -14.04
CA ALA A 337 -25.12 -0.14 -15.06
C ALA A 337 -25.29 1.39 -14.97
N ALA A 338 -25.28 1.96 -13.76
CA ALA A 338 -25.35 3.41 -13.54
C ALA A 338 -24.15 4.14 -14.16
N THR A 339 -22.93 3.68 -13.86
CA THR A 339 -21.72 4.27 -14.46
C THR A 339 -21.64 4.04 -15.96
N LEU A 340 -22.24 2.97 -16.50
CA LEU A 340 -22.36 2.78 -17.95
C LEU A 340 -23.32 3.79 -18.61
N GLU A 341 -24.48 4.10 -18.01
CA GLU A 341 -25.42 5.08 -18.58
C GLU A 341 -24.88 6.52 -18.46
N VAL A 342 -24.23 6.87 -17.36
CA VAL A 342 -23.50 8.16 -17.24
C VAL A 342 -22.38 8.24 -18.27
N ALA A 343 -21.56 7.19 -18.43
CA ALA A 343 -20.53 7.16 -19.46
C ALA A 343 -21.08 7.15 -20.90
N ARG A 344 -22.36 6.79 -21.12
CA ARG A 344 -23.04 6.86 -22.42
C ARG A 344 -23.43 8.30 -22.76
N ARG A 345 -23.80 9.12 -21.77
CA ARG A 345 -24.07 10.56 -21.91
C ARG A 345 -22.84 11.31 -22.43
N ASP A 346 -21.68 11.10 -21.80
CA ASP A 346 -20.40 11.77 -22.12
C ASP A 346 -19.90 11.53 -23.56
N GLN A 347 -20.44 10.52 -24.25
CA GLN A 347 -20.05 10.14 -25.60
C GLN A 347 -20.99 10.67 -26.70
N GLN A 348 -22.06 11.38 -26.35
CA GLN A 348 -22.95 12.01 -27.35
C GLN A 348 -22.54 13.46 -27.64
N PRO A 349 -22.33 13.86 -28.91
CA PRO A 349 -21.90 15.21 -29.25
C PRO A 349 -23.01 16.25 -29.02
N LEU A 350 -22.61 17.48 -28.65
CA LEU A 350 -23.49 18.63 -28.51
C LEU A 350 -24.10 19.01 -29.88
N GLY A 351 -25.26 18.43 -30.19
CA GLY A 351 -25.98 18.71 -31.44
C GLY A 351 -27.32 17.97 -31.60
N THR A 352 -27.55 16.88 -30.85
CA THR A 352 -28.81 16.09 -30.91
C THR A 352 -29.42 15.87 -29.52
N MET A 353 -29.80 16.96 -28.84
CA MET A 353 -30.59 16.87 -27.61
C MET A 353 -32.06 16.56 -27.94
N ASP A 354 -32.43 15.28 -27.81
CA ASP A 354 -33.83 14.92 -27.53
C ASP A 354 -34.14 15.34 -26.08
N VAL A 355 -35.01 16.35 -25.95
CA VAL A 355 -35.39 16.96 -24.67
C VAL A 355 -36.12 15.97 -23.76
N SER A 356 -36.70 14.89 -24.30
CA SER A 356 -37.39 13.85 -23.51
C SER A 356 -36.43 12.87 -22.83
N ALA A 357 -35.26 12.60 -23.43
CA ALA A 357 -34.31 11.60 -22.94
C ALA A 357 -33.25 12.15 -21.99
N GLY A 358 -32.98 13.46 -22.03
CA GLY A 358 -31.80 14.07 -21.40
C GLY A 358 -31.74 14.08 -19.87
N ALA A 359 -32.86 13.86 -19.17
CA ALA A 359 -32.96 14.01 -17.72
C ALA A 359 -32.52 12.78 -16.92
N GLN A 360 -32.78 11.56 -17.41
CA GLN A 360 -32.56 10.34 -16.61
C GLN A 360 -31.09 10.08 -16.25
N PRO A 361 -30.09 10.29 -17.14
CA PRO A 361 -28.68 10.14 -16.76
C PRO A 361 -28.19 11.20 -15.76
N VAL A 362 -28.84 12.38 -15.71
CA VAL A 362 -28.52 13.43 -14.72
C VAL A 362 -28.91 12.98 -13.33
N LEU A 363 -30.16 12.53 -13.14
CA LEU A 363 -30.64 12.05 -11.83
C LEU A 363 -29.81 10.87 -11.29
N VAL A 364 -29.28 10.03 -12.19
CA VAL A 364 -28.36 8.94 -11.82
C VAL A 364 -27.01 9.50 -11.37
N GLN A 365 -26.41 10.43 -12.12
CA GLN A 365 -25.15 11.08 -11.76
C GLN A 365 -25.27 11.86 -10.44
N ASP A 366 -26.27 12.75 -10.33
CA ASP A 366 -26.57 13.55 -9.15
C ASP A 366 -26.68 12.69 -7.88
N PHE A 367 -27.35 11.54 -7.96
CA PHE A 367 -27.46 10.62 -6.83
C PHE A 367 -26.11 10.01 -6.43
N LEU A 368 -25.31 9.57 -7.40
CA LEU A 368 -23.99 8.97 -7.15
C LEU A 368 -23.01 9.99 -6.54
N GLU A 369 -23.04 11.23 -7.03
CA GLU A 369 -22.24 12.34 -6.50
C GLU A 369 -22.66 12.72 -5.06
N GLN A 370 -23.97 12.94 -4.83
CA GLN A 370 -24.50 13.35 -3.52
C GLN A 370 -24.35 12.27 -2.44
N ASN A 371 -24.50 10.99 -2.81
CA ASN A 371 -24.45 9.83 -1.90
C ASN A 371 -23.15 9.03 -2.03
N SER A 372 -22.07 9.72 -2.40
CA SER A 372 -20.74 9.18 -2.71
C SER A 372 -20.06 8.40 -1.57
N THR A 373 -20.53 8.51 -0.31
CA THR A 373 -20.08 7.64 0.80
C THR A 373 -20.67 6.22 0.75
N GLN A 374 -21.50 5.91 -0.26
CA GLN A 374 -22.24 4.66 -0.44
C GLN A 374 -23.20 4.35 0.72
N LEU A 375 -23.72 5.42 1.34
CA LEU A 375 -24.85 5.39 2.27
C LEU A 375 -25.82 6.52 1.94
N THR A 376 -27.08 6.29 2.28
CA THR A 376 -28.21 7.21 2.11
C THR A 376 -29.01 7.26 3.42
N PRO A 377 -29.71 8.37 3.75
CA PRO A 377 -30.56 8.41 4.95
C PRO A 377 -31.66 7.32 4.89
N TYR A 378 -32.27 7.14 3.72
CA TYR A 378 -33.24 6.08 3.45
C TYR A 378 -32.64 4.67 3.64
N GLY A 379 -31.45 4.41 3.11
CA GLY A 379 -30.77 3.13 3.27
C GLY A 379 -30.38 2.82 4.72
N ILE A 380 -29.98 3.81 5.51
CA ILE A 380 -29.76 3.65 6.95
C ILE A 380 -31.09 3.31 7.66
N ALA A 381 -32.20 3.94 7.27
CA ALA A 381 -33.53 3.59 7.78
C ALA A 381 -33.97 2.17 7.36
N GLN A 382 -33.67 1.75 6.13
CA GLN A 382 -33.95 0.37 5.65
C GLN A 382 -33.10 -0.68 6.39
N LEU A 383 -31.83 -0.42 6.67
CA LEU A 383 -30.99 -1.28 7.53
C LEU A 383 -31.58 -1.38 8.95
N ARG A 384 -31.98 -0.24 9.53
CA ARG A 384 -32.70 -0.16 10.83
C ARG A 384 -34.07 -0.83 10.84
N GLN A 385 -34.67 -1.08 9.68
CA GLN A 385 -35.94 -1.80 9.55
C GLN A 385 -35.73 -3.31 9.38
N ARG A 386 -34.82 -3.73 8.48
CA ARG A 386 -34.71 -5.12 8.00
C ARG A 386 -33.77 -6.03 8.79
N MET A 387 -32.70 -5.52 9.42
CA MET A 387 -31.84 -6.33 10.30
C MET A 387 -32.60 -6.72 11.58
N GLN A 388 -32.40 -7.91 12.14
CA GLN A 388 -33.04 -8.25 13.42
C GLN A 388 -32.36 -7.55 14.61
N PRO A 389 -33.08 -7.10 15.65
CA PRO A 389 -32.45 -6.59 16.86
C PRO A 389 -31.56 -7.65 17.51
N GLY A 390 -30.33 -7.29 17.90
CA GLY A 390 -29.31 -8.22 18.37
C GLY A 390 -28.54 -8.98 17.27
N SER A 391 -28.82 -8.76 15.99
CA SER A 391 -28.10 -9.42 14.88
C SER A 391 -26.86 -8.68 14.41
N LEU A 392 -25.92 -9.45 13.85
CA LEU A 392 -24.70 -9.01 13.20
C LEU A 392 -24.79 -9.18 11.68
N ALA A 393 -24.10 -8.31 10.95
CA ALA A 393 -23.92 -8.37 9.50
C ALA A 393 -22.55 -7.77 9.13
N VAL A 394 -22.13 -7.93 7.88
CA VAL A 394 -21.03 -7.18 7.29
C VAL A 394 -21.61 -6.09 6.39
N LEU A 395 -21.30 -4.83 6.70
CA LEU A 395 -21.71 -3.66 5.93
C LEU A 395 -20.65 -3.30 4.89
N PHE A 396 -21.06 -3.18 3.64
CA PHE A 396 -20.29 -2.50 2.60
C PHE A 396 -20.54 -0.99 2.63
N ARG A 397 -19.48 -0.19 2.77
CA ARG A 397 -19.51 1.28 2.76
C ARG A 397 -18.18 1.80 2.20
N ASN A 398 -18.21 2.78 1.30
CA ASN A 398 -17.01 3.43 0.74
C ASN A 398 -15.92 2.44 0.25
N SER A 399 -16.32 1.40 -0.49
CA SER A 399 -15.45 0.28 -0.94
C SER A 399 -14.74 -0.51 0.16
N HIS A 400 -15.17 -0.39 1.42
CA HIS A 400 -14.66 -1.12 2.59
C HIS A 400 -15.78 -1.99 3.18
N LEU A 401 -15.38 -3.02 3.94
CA LEU A 401 -16.28 -3.95 4.61
C LEU A 401 -16.02 -3.91 6.12
N SER A 402 -17.04 -3.59 6.91
CA SER A 402 -16.97 -3.50 8.38
C SER A 402 -18.08 -4.32 9.03
N VAL A 403 -17.92 -4.68 10.30
CA VAL A 403 -18.97 -5.37 11.07
C VAL A 403 -20.04 -4.36 11.49
N LEU A 404 -21.30 -4.68 11.25
CA LEU A 404 -22.48 -3.90 11.61
C LEU A 404 -23.35 -4.70 12.60
N TYR A 405 -23.74 -4.06 13.69
CA TYR A 405 -24.60 -4.61 14.75
C TYR A 405 -25.88 -3.77 14.87
N ARG A 406 -27.04 -4.41 15.08
CA ARG A 406 -28.28 -3.73 15.46
C ARG A 406 -28.56 -3.92 16.95
N SER A 407 -28.66 -2.83 17.70
CA SER A 407 -28.91 -2.90 19.16
C SER A 407 -30.33 -3.40 19.49
N PRO A 408 -30.52 -4.29 20.49
CA PRO A 408 -31.84 -4.68 20.99
C PRO A 408 -32.42 -3.56 21.86
N HIS A 409 -33.41 -2.85 21.33
CA HIS A 409 -33.93 -1.57 21.85
C HIS A 409 -34.06 -1.47 23.38
N ALA A 410 -33.08 -0.84 24.01
CA ALA A 410 -33.21 -0.17 25.30
C ALA A 410 -33.24 1.37 25.12
N SER A 411 -33.71 2.08 26.15
CA SER A 411 -33.85 3.54 26.14
C SER A 411 -32.48 4.23 26.26
N GLY A 412 -31.94 4.67 25.13
CA GLY A 412 -30.60 5.28 25.01
C GLY A 412 -29.73 4.65 23.92
N ASP A 413 -30.20 3.56 23.31
CA ASP A 413 -29.43 2.77 22.33
C ASP A 413 -28.95 3.56 21.09
N PRO A 414 -27.76 3.21 20.56
CA PRO A 414 -27.27 3.73 19.28
C PRO A 414 -28.03 3.23 18.04
N GLY A 415 -28.85 2.18 18.18
CA GLY A 415 -29.69 1.61 17.11
C GLY A 415 -28.91 0.75 16.11
N LEU A 416 -27.96 1.34 15.38
CA LEU A 416 -26.96 0.63 14.56
C LEU A 416 -25.56 1.04 15.00
N CYS A 417 -24.63 0.09 15.06
CA CYS A 417 -23.22 0.31 15.37
C CYS A 417 -22.30 -0.39 14.39
N THR A 418 -21.23 0.28 13.95
CA THR A 418 -20.08 -0.36 13.31
C THR A 418 -18.99 -0.67 14.32
N LEU A 419 -18.35 -1.85 14.21
CA LEU A 419 -17.25 -2.25 15.10
C LEU A 419 -16.01 -1.40 14.80
N VAL A 420 -15.40 -0.82 15.84
CA VAL A 420 -14.17 -0.03 15.72
C VAL A 420 -12.97 -0.98 15.67
N THR A 421 -12.52 -1.30 14.46
CA THR A 421 -11.40 -2.21 14.21
C THR A 421 -10.08 -1.51 13.90
N ASP A 422 -10.02 -0.18 13.84
CA ASP A 422 -8.77 0.55 13.57
C ASP A 422 -7.76 0.35 14.72
N ALA A 423 -6.55 -0.12 14.37
CA ALA A 423 -5.47 -0.39 15.32
C ALA A 423 -5.06 0.81 16.20
N GLY A 424 -5.37 2.05 15.81
CA GLY A 424 -5.21 3.23 16.66
C GLY A 424 -6.04 3.17 17.96
N PHE A 425 -7.11 2.36 18.01
CA PHE A 425 -7.93 2.12 19.19
C PHE A 425 -7.62 0.79 19.90
N LEU A 426 -6.52 0.12 19.57
CA LEU A 426 -6.12 -1.16 20.18
C LEU A 426 -6.08 -1.12 21.71
N LEU A 427 -5.58 -0.02 22.28
CA LEU A 427 -5.39 0.18 23.73
C LEU A 427 -6.53 0.93 24.43
N GLU A 428 -7.60 1.34 23.71
CA GLU A 428 -8.71 2.10 24.29
C GLU A 428 -9.92 1.20 24.56
N ASP A 429 -9.92 0.49 25.69
CA ASP A 429 -10.97 -0.48 26.08
C ASP A 429 -12.40 0.10 26.07
N ARG A 430 -12.54 1.42 26.26
CA ARG A 430 -13.81 2.17 26.24
C ARG A 430 -14.34 2.47 24.83
N ILE A 431 -13.63 2.03 23.78
CA ILE A 431 -14.02 2.25 22.38
C ILE A 431 -14.04 0.89 21.68
N VAL A 432 -15.25 0.40 21.41
CA VAL A 432 -15.51 -0.86 20.71
C VAL A 432 -16.49 -0.65 19.56
N TRP A 433 -17.46 0.24 19.72
CA TRP A 433 -18.52 0.49 18.74
C TRP A 433 -18.62 1.98 18.37
N GLU A 434 -18.91 2.28 17.11
CA GLU A 434 -19.27 3.60 16.60
C GLU A 434 -20.72 3.57 16.13
N SER A 435 -21.59 4.48 16.59
CA SER A 435 -22.99 4.50 16.15
C SER A 435 -23.13 5.00 14.72
N LEU A 436 -23.85 4.24 13.87
CA LEU A 436 -24.15 4.63 12.51
C LEU A 436 -25.43 5.48 12.47
N GLN A 437 -25.26 6.80 12.57
CA GLN A 437 -26.38 7.75 12.63
C GLN A 437 -26.64 8.46 11.30
N ASP A 438 -25.60 8.87 10.58
CA ASP A 438 -25.72 9.59 9.31
C ASP A 438 -24.72 9.11 8.24
N PRO A 439 -24.98 9.34 6.93
CA PRO A 439 -24.11 8.87 5.85
C PRO A 439 -22.69 9.44 5.85
N ARG A 440 -22.46 10.60 6.49
CA ARG A 440 -21.19 11.35 6.51
C ARG A 440 -20.42 11.17 7.82
N GLY A 441 -21.02 10.55 8.84
CA GLY A 441 -20.42 10.33 10.17
C GLY A 441 -20.26 11.60 11.00
N GLN A 442 -21.12 12.61 10.79
CA GLN A 442 -21.05 13.88 11.50
C GLN A 442 -21.64 13.81 12.93
N TYR A 443 -22.59 12.91 13.16
CA TYR A 443 -23.30 12.76 14.45
C TYR A 443 -22.98 11.43 15.16
N ASN A 444 -22.14 10.59 14.55
CA ASN A 444 -21.67 9.33 15.12
C ASN A 444 -20.99 9.55 16.49
N ALA A 445 -21.17 8.59 17.40
CA ALA A 445 -20.57 8.60 18.73
C ALA A 445 -19.93 7.25 19.04
N TYR A 446 -18.92 7.24 19.92
CA TYR A 446 -18.24 6.02 20.36
C TYR A 446 -18.88 5.45 21.63
N PHE A 447 -18.85 4.12 21.72
CA PHE A 447 -19.42 3.33 22.80
C PHE A 447 -18.46 2.19 23.17
N ASP A 448 -18.52 1.79 24.44
CA ASP A 448 -17.76 0.66 24.96
C ASP A 448 -18.41 -0.69 24.64
N SER A 449 -17.80 -1.75 25.17
CA SER A 449 -18.25 -3.14 25.05
C SER A 449 -19.68 -3.39 25.58
N HIS A 450 -20.16 -2.57 26.53
CA HIS A 450 -21.49 -2.63 27.14
C HIS A 450 -22.48 -1.66 26.48
N LEU A 451 -22.12 -1.04 25.36
CA LEU A 451 -22.88 0.01 24.66
C LEU A 451 -23.12 1.26 25.54
N ALA A 452 -22.31 1.49 26.56
CA ALA A 452 -22.29 2.75 27.27
C ALA A 452 -21.48 3.78 26.47
N ARG A 453 -21.96 5.03 26.42
CA ARG A 453 -21.37 6.09 25.59
C ARG A 453 -20.01 6.53 26.15
N ALA A 454 -18.96 6.44 25.33
CA ALA A 454 -17.63 6.89 25.70
C ALA A 454 -17.59 8.42 25.88
N PRO A 455 -16.91 8.95 26.91
CA PRO A 455 -16.86 10.39 27.20
C PRO A 455 -15.91 11.18 26.27
N TYR A 456 -15.28 10.52 25.28
CA TYR A 456 -14.27 11.15 24.42
C TYR A 456 -14.90 11.85 23.21
N ALA A 457 -14.73 13.17 23.15
CA ALA A 457 -15.18 14.01 22.03
C ALA A 457 -14.00 14.88 21.52
N PRO A 458 -13.36 14.54 20.39
CA PRO A 458 -12.33 15.40 19.81
C PRO A 458 -12.97 16.67 19.23
N GLN A 459 -12.52 17.84 19.70
CA GLN A 459 -13.04 19.12 19.23
C GLN A 459 -12.64 19.38 17.77
N ARG A 460 -13.54 19.09 16.81
CA ARG A 460 -13.44 19.64 15.45
C ARG A 460 -13.73 21.14 15.49
N THR A 461 -12.69 21.96 15.44
CA THR A 461 -12.81 23.41 15.24
C THR A 461 -13.42 23.71 13.87
N ARG A 462 -14.65 24.23 13.88
CA ARG A 462 -15.44 24.54 12.69
C ARG A 462 -14.97 25.87 12.06
N ALA A 463 -14.11 25.79 11.04
CA ALA A 463 -13.98 26.88 10.07
C ALA A 463 -15.19 26.87 9.13
N GLN A 464 -15.75 28.04 8.82
CA GLN A 464 -16.85 28.19 7.86
C GLN A 464 -16.29 28.63 6.50
N GLY A 465 -16.80 28.05 5.41
CA GLY A 465 -16.39 28.38 4.04
C GLY A 465 -17.23 27.61 3.02
N THR A 466 -18.35 28.20 2.60
CA THR A 466 -19.29 27.62 1.62
C THR A 466 -18.84 27.95 0.20
N GLU A 467 -18.12 27.03 -0.45
CA GLU A 467 -17.86 27.06 -1.92
C GLU A 467 -17.28 25.74 -2.46
N GLY A 468 -16.68 24.88 -1.62
CA GLY A 468 -15.89 23.71 -2.05
C GLY A 468 -16.62 22.40 -2.37
N ASP A 469 -17.95 22.33 -2.34
CA ASP A 469 -18.71 21.07 -2.52
C ASP A 469 -18.74 20.58 -3.98
N SER A 470 -18.81 21.47 -4.98
CA SER A 470 -18.84 21.08 -6.41
C SER A 470 -17.52 20.41 -6.85
N ASP A 471 -16.38 20.97 -6.43
CA ASP A 471 -15.03 20.40 -6.64
C ASP A 471 -14.77 19.12 -5.79
N TYR A 472 -15.67 18.76 -4.87
CA TYR A 472 -15.64 17.46 -4.20
C TYR A 472 -16.38 16.40 -5.02
N ALA A 473 -17.60 16.71 -5.45
CA ALA A 473 -18.45 15.83 -6.26
C ALA A 473 -17.74 15.43 -7.57
N LEU A 474 -17.30 16.41 -8.36
CA LEU A 474 -16.65 16.19 -9.66
C LEU A 474 -15.33 15.39 -9.56
N ALA A 475 -14.61 15.50 -8.44
CA ALA A 475 -13.40 14.72 -8.20
C ALA A 475 -13.72 13.25 -7.90
N MET A 476 -14.80 12.96 -7.16
CA MET A 476 -15.26 11.59 -6.94
C MET A 476 -15.87 10.97 -8.20
N GLU A 477 -16.60 11.74 -9.00
CA GLU A 477 -17.15 11.31 -10.29
C GLU A 477 -16.02 10.89 -11.26
N LEU A 478 -14.99 11.73 -11.42
CA LEU A 478 -13.81 11.40 -12.21
C LEU A 478 -13.07 10.14 -11.71
N GLN A 479 -12.93 9.99 -10.39
CA GLN A 479 -12.26 8.82 -9.80
C GLN A 479 -13.08 7.52 -10.02
N ASN A 480 -14.40 7.59 -9.92
CA ASN A 480 -15.30 6.48 -10.24
C ASN A 480 -15.30 6.14 -11.74
N GLN A 481 -15.30 7.15 -12.63
CA GLN A 481 -15.15 6.93 -14.07
C GLN A 481 -13.81 6.24 -14.40
N GLU A 482 -12.69 6.65 -13.81
CA GLU A 482 -11.38 6.07 -14.11
C GLU A 482 -11.21 4.65 -13.54
N ARG A 483 -11.71 4.40 -12.32
CA ARG A 483 -11.79 3.04 -11.76
C ARG A 483 -12.62 2.12 -12.67
N SER A 484 -13.74 2.62 -13.19
CA SER A 484 -14.63 1.89 -14.11
C SER A 484 -14.00 1.68 -15.49
N ARG A 485 -13.26 2.67 -16.03
CA ARG A 485 -12.48 2.53 -17.27
C ARG A 485 -11.36 1.48 -17.12
N ALA A 486 -10.67 1.43 -15.98
CA ALA A 486 -9.66 0.42 -15.69
C ALA A 486 -10.24 -1.00 -15.58
N MET A 487 -11.41 -1.14 -14.92
CA MET A 487 -12.16 -2.40 -14.85
C MET A 487 -12.65 -2.85 -16.23
N ALA A 488 -13.24 -1.95 -17.02
CA ALA A 488 -13.67 -2.24 -18.38
C ALA A 488 -12.50 -2.61 -19.31
N ALA A 489 -11.32 -2.01 -19.13
CA ALA A 489 -10.11 -2.39 -19.86
C ALA A 489 -9.63 -3.82 -19.50
N ARG A 490 -9.64 -4.19 -18.20
CA ARG A 490 -9.36 -5.57 -17.75
C ARG A 490 -10.39 -6.57 -18.28
N ARG A 491 -11.68 -6.21 -18.31
CA ARG A 491 -12.76 -7.03 -18.88
C ARG A 491 -12.55 -7.26 -20.38
N ARG A 492 -12.36 -6.20 -21.16
CA ARG A 492 -12.05 -6.27 -22.61
C ARG A 492 -10.77 -7.04 -22.94
N TYR A 493 -9.77 -7.05 -22.04
CA TYR A 493 -8.58 -7.88 -22.19
C TYR A 493 -8.91 -9.37 -22.01
N ARG A 494 -9.64 -9.75 -20.96
CA ARG A 494 -10.10 -11.13 -20.73
C ARG A 494 -11.01 -11.63 -21.85
N GLU A 495 -11.95 -10.81 -22.30
CA GLU A 495 -12.87 -11.13 -23.40
C GLU A 495 -12.10 -11.37 -24.72
N ARG A 496 -11.11 -10.54 -25.05
CA ARG A 496 -10.24 -10.77 -26.21
C ARG A 496 -9.42 -12.05 -26.13
N GLU A 497 -8.83 -12.37 -24.97
CA GLU A 497 -8.06 -13.60 -24.81
C GLU A 497 -8.97 -14.85 -24.84
N ALA A 498 -10.22 -14.75 -24.37
CA ALA A 498 -11.23 -15.79 -24.51
C ALA A 498 -11.72 -15.96 -25.96
N GLU A 499 -11.88 -14.87 -26.71
CA GLU A 499 -12.30 -14.89 -28.10
C GLU A 499 -11.17 -15.38 -29.04
N ARG A 500 -9.92 -15.03 -28.73
CA ARG A 500 -8.72 -15.55 -29.40
C ARG A 500 -8.57 -17.07 -29.22
N ARG A 501 -8.92 -17.59 -28.04
CA ARG A 501 -9.05 -19.04 -27.78
C ARG A 501 -10.20 -19.71 -28.54
N ARG A 502 -11.23 -18.97 -28.97
CA ARG A 502 -12.32 -19.49 -29.82
C ARG A 502 -12.00 -19.45 -31.31
N THR A 503 -11.21 -18.48 -31.76
CA THR A 503 -10.92 -18.26 -33.19
C THR A 503 -9.68 -19.00 -33.70
N HIS A 504 -8.72 -19.35 -32.83
CA HIS A 504 -7.55 -20.17 -33.17
C HIS A 504 -7.50 -21.47 -32.34
N PRO A 505 -8.44 -22.42 -32.52
CA PRO A 505 -8.41 -23.71 -31.81
C PRO A 505 -7.27 -24.64 -32.26
N ALA A 506 -6.76 -24.47 -33.50
CA ALA A 506 -5.73 -25.33 -34.06
C ALA A 506 -4.38 -25.22 -33.35
N ASP A 507 -4.01 -24.03 -32.87
CA ASP A 507 -2.71 -23.77 -32.22
C ASP A 507 -2.60 -24.40 -30.81
N HIS A 508 -3.72 -24.86 -30.23
CA HIS A 508 -3.77 -25.58 -28.95
C HIS A 508 -4.19 -27.06 -29.09
N ALA A 509 -4.59 -27.52 -30.27
CA ALA A 509 -5.01 -28.91 -30.51
C ALA A 509 -3.88 -29.96 -30.28
N ALA A 510 -2.64 -29.51 -30.10
CA ALA A 510 -1.48 -30.35 -29.79
C ALA A 510 -1.29 -30.64 -28.28
N ASP A 511 -1.95 -29.91 -27.38
CA ASP A 511 -1.72 -30.07 -25.92
C ASP A 511 -2.61 -31.14 -25.26
N ASP A 512 -3.83 -31.40 -25.77
CA ASP A 512 -4.80 -32.35 -25.19
C ASP A 512 -4.79 -33.76 -25.81
N ALA A 513 -3.89 -34.03 -26.77
CA ALA A 513 -3.77 -35.34 -27.43
C ALA A 513 -3.03 -36.37 -26.54
N ALA A 514 -3.75 -36.95 -25.56
CA ALA A 514 -3.22 -38.02 -24.72
C ALA A 514 -2.88 -39.29 -25.54
N PRO A 515 -1.62 -39.77 -25.56
CA PRO A 515 -1.23 -40.92 -26.37
C PRO A 515 -1.71 -42.24 -25.76
N SER A 516 -2.63 -42.91 -26.46
CA SER A 516 -3.16 -44.22 -26.10
C SER A 516 -2.20 -45.38 -26.46
N SER A 517 -1.14 -45.58 -25.67
CA SER A 517 -0.43 -46.88 -25.64
C SER A 517 0.40 -47.08 -24.37
N SER A 518 0.65 -48.35 -24.04
CA SER A 518 1.24 -48.80 -22.78
C SER A 518 2.78 -48.66 -22.72
N SER A 519 3.28 -47.90 -21.75
CA SER A 519 4.56 -48.18 -21.08
C SER A 519 4.66 -47.47 -19.72
N HIS A 520 5.30 -48.12 -18.74
CA HIS A 520 5.45 -47.61 -17.38
C HIS A 520 6.60 -46.58 -17.28
N GLY A 521 6.37 -45.37 -17.82
CA GLY A 521 7.32 -44.25 -17.71
C GLY A 521 7.40 -43.69 -16.28
N ASN A 522 8.58 -43.83 -15.64
CA ASN A 522 8.84 -43.46 -14.25
C ASN A 522 8.39 -42.01 -13.92
N PRO A 523 7.59 -41.78 -12.84
CA PRO A 523 7.06 -40.46 -12.49
C PRO A 523 8.11 -39.35 -12.39
N ILE A 524 9.32 -39.68 -11.92
CA ILE A 524 10.43 -38.72 -11.75
C ILE A 524 10.81 -38.09 -13.10
N GLN A 525 10.86 -38.87 -14.19
CA GLN A 525 11.18 -38.32 -15.52
C GLN A 525 10.12 -37.35 -16.02
N LYS A 526 8.83 -37.62 -15.78
CA LYS A 526 7.73 -36.71 -16.13
C LYS A 526 7.86 -35.38 -15.38
N ILE A 527 8.21 -35.42 -14.09
CA ILE A 527 8.49 -34.21 -13.29
C ILE A 527 9.67 -33.42 -13.88
N TRP A 528 10.81 -34.07 -14.18
CA TRP A 528 11.95 -33.41 -14.82
C TRP A 528 11.61 -32.76 -16.17
N THR A 529 10.75 -33.37 -16.99
CA THR A 529 10.31 -32.75 -18.26
C THR A 529 9.39 -31.55 -18.05
N LYS A 530 8.49 -31.56 -17.05
CA LYS A 530 7.69 -30.37 -16.68
C LYS A 530 8.59 -29.24 -16.13
N ILE A 531 9.57 -29.56 -15.30
CA ILE A 531 10.56 -28.58 -14.79
C ILE A 531 11.36 -27.98 -15.95
N LYS A 532 11.84 -28.79 -16.91
CA LYS A 532 12.52 -28.31 -18.12
C LYS A 532 11.65 -27.34 -18.92
N ARG A 533 10.40 -27.70 -19.25
CA ARG A 533 9.48 -26.81 -19.99
C ARG A 533 9.20 -25.52 -19.24
N LYS A 534 8.91 -25.58 -17.92
CA LYS A 534 8.68 -24.37 -17.09
C LYS A 534 9.92 -23.46 -17.06
N LYS A 535 11.13 -24.03 -17.01
CA LYS A 535 12.39 -23.26 -17.10
C LYS A 535 12.56 -22.61 -18.47
N THR A 536 12.43 -23.34 -19.57
CA THR A 536 12.57 -22.79 -20.94
C THR A 536 11.58 -21.65 -21.20
N MET A 537 10.30 -21.80 -20.83
CA MET A 537 9.32 -20.70 -20.97
C MET A 537 9.66 -19.47 -20.12
N SER A 538 10.28 -19.65 -18.95
CA SER A 538 10.74 -18.53 -18.12
C SER A 538 11.97 -17.82 -18.70
N GLU A 539 12.86 -18.55 -19.38
CA GLU A 539 14.03 -18.01 -20.08
C GLU A 539 13.61 -17.21 -21.33
N GLU A 540 12.70 -17.75 -22.16
CA GLU A 540 12.16 -17.08 -23.35
C GLU A 540 11.43 -15.76 -23.00
N ASN A 541 10.62 -15.76 -21.93
CA ASN A 541 9.93 -14.56 -21.46
C ASN A 541 10.91 -13.52 -20.87
N PHE A 542 12.06 -13.96 -20.34
CA PHE A 542 13.09 -13.03 -19.88
C PHE A 542 13.84 -12.37 -21.02
N ASP A 543 14.18 -13.05 -22.12
CA ASP A 543 14.89 -12.40 -23.25
C ASP A 543 14.04 -11.31 -23.93
N VAL A 544 12.72 -11.49 -24.02
CA VAL A 544 11.78 -10.44 -24.47
C VAL A 544 11.76 -9.25 -23.50
N THR A 545 11.82 -9.53 -22.20
CA THR A 545 11.87 -8.52 -21.13
C THR A 545 13.19 -7.74 -21.16
N LEU A 546 14.32 -8.45 -21.26
CA LEU A 546 15.68 -7.93 -21.37
C LEU A 546 15.86 -7.00 -22.57
N THR A 547 15.16 -7.27 -23.68
CA THR A 547 15.14 -6.42 -24.87
C THR A 547 14.51 -5.05 -24.60
N LYS A 548 13.43 -5.00 -23.81
CA LYS A 548 12.78 -3.74 -23.40
C LYS A 548 13.67 -2.92 -22.48
N TYR A 549 14.28 -3.56 -21.48
CA TYR A 549 15.29 -2.94 -20.61
C TYR A 549 16.49 -2.38 -21.39
N LYS A 550 17.02 -3.10 -22.39
CA LYS A 550 18.10 -2.57 -23.25
C LYS A 550 17.65 -1.34 -24.04
N THR A 551 16.47 -1.38 -24.66
CA THR A 551 15.95 -0.22 -25.41
C THR A 551 15.80 1.01 -24.48
N ALA A 552 15.29 0.82 -23.26
CA ALA A 552 15.19 1.87 -22.25
C ALA A 552 16.58 2.40 -21.82
N GLY A 553 17.55 1.50 -21.62
CA GLY A 553 18.92 1.83 -21.22
C GLY A 553 19.69 2.59 -22.31
N GLU A 554 19.50 2.23 -23.58
CA GLU A 554 20.05 2.93 -24.74
C GLU A 554 19.48 4.36 -24.86
N ILE A 555 18.16 4.53 -24.68
CA ILE A 555 17.51 5.85 -24.64
C ILE A 555 18.05 6.69 -23.48
N SER A 556 18.14 6.11 -22.28
CA SER A 556 18.64 6.82 -21.10
C SER A 556 20.10 7.24 -21.28
N ALA A 557 20.95 6.37 -21.85
CA ALA A 557 22.33 6.71 -22.15
C ALA A 557 22.47 7.79 -23.23
N LYS A 558 21.61 7.81 -24.26
CA LYS A 558 21.58 8.91 -25.23
C LYS A 558 21.15 10.23 -24.57
N ALA A 559 20.13 10.19 -23.72
CA ALA A 559 19.63 11.38 -23.03
C ALA A 559 20.66 11.96 -22.07
N ILE A 560 21.25 11.16 -21.17
CA ILE A 560 22.25 11.67 -20.22
C ILE A 560 23.48 12.21 -20.93
N ARG A 561 23.93 11.55 -22.01
CA ARG A 561 25.02 12.05 -22.86
C ARG A 561 24.72 13.42 -23.45
N THR A 562 23.48 13.65 -23.89
CA THR A 562 23.04 14.95 -24.44
C THR A 562 23.11 16.05 -23.38
N VAL A 563 22.78 15.75 -22.12
CA VAL A 563 22.93 16.70 -21.00
C VAL A 563 24.40 16.92 -20.66
N VAL A 564 25.19 15.84 -20.55
CA VAL A 564 26.63 15.85 -20.23
C VAL A 564 27.44 16.64 -21.26
N GLU A 565 27.15 16.49 -22.55
CA GLU A 565 27.78 17.25 -23.64
C GLU A 565 27.35 18.73 -23.66
N ALA A 566 26.29 19.11 -22.92
CA ALA A 566 25.82 20.48 -22.75
C ALA A 566 26.27 21.15 -21.43
N ILE A 567 26.95 20.43 -20.52
CA ILE A 567 27.47 20.99 -19.26
C ILE A 567 28.60 21.98 -19.57
N ALA A 568 28.35 23.26 -19.30
CA ALA A 568 29.31 24.35 -19.45
C ALA A 568 29.10 25.40 -18.34
N GLU A 569 30.11 26.23 -18.10
CA GLU A 569 30.00 27.38 -17.21
C GLU A 569 28.93 28.37 -17.70
N GLY A 570 28.17 28.94 -16.77
CA GLY A 570 27.06 29.85 -17.06
C GLY A 570 25.73 29.17 -17.43
N LYS A 571 25.71 27.86 -17.71
CA LYS A 571 24.45 27.13 -17.94
C LYS A 571 23.64 27.00 -16.66
N THR A 572 22.32 27.22 -16.74
CA THR A 572 21.43 27.00 -15.59
C THR A 572 21.10 25.54 -15.38
N VAL A 573 20.81 25.17 -14.13
CA VAL A 573 20.30 23.85 -13.76
C VAL A 573 19.01 23.50 -14.52
N LEU A 574 18.08 24.45 -14.67
CA LEU A 574 16.80 24.21 -15.34
C LEU A 574 16.98 23.86 -16.83
N GLU A 575 17.82 24.59 -17.58
CA GLU A 575 18.11 24.29 -19.00
C GLU A 575 18.60 22.85 -19.21
N LEU A 576 19.49 22.37 -18.33
CA LEU A 576 20.07 21.03 -18.43
C LEU A 576 19.04 19.92 -18.10
N ILE A 577 18.12 20.20 -17.17
CA ILE A 577 17.03 19.31 -16.83
C ILE A 577 16.02 19.22 -17.99
N GLU A 578 15.57 20.36 -18.52
CA GLU A 578 14.62 20.40 -19.64
C GLU A 578 15.17 19.74 -20.91
N LEU A 579 16.47 19.89 -21.17
CA LEU A 579 17.18 19.19 -22.24
C LEU A 579 17.16 17.66 -22.05
N GLY A 580 17.39 17.18 -20.82
CA GLY A 580 17.38 15.75 -20.50
C GLY A 580 16.00 15.12 -20.58
N ASP A 581 14.99 15.78 -20.01
CA ASP A 581 13.59 15.31 -20.03
C ASP A 581 13.10 15.20 -21.47
N LYS A 582 13.32 16.24 -22.28
CA LYS A 582 13.01 16.24 -23.72
C LYS A 582 13.72 15.11 -24.47
N ALA A 583 14.99 14.85 -24.18
CA ALA A 583 15.75 13.78 -24.84
C ALA A 583 15.22 12.36 -24.49
N VAL A 584 14.69 12.17 -23.27
CA VAL A 584 13.99 10.93 -22.87
C VAL A 584 12.64 10.81 -23.58
N GLU A 585 11.86 11.90 -23.67
CA GLU A 585 10.58 11.92 -24.37
C GLU A 585 10.73 11.63 -25.87
N GLU A 586 11.63 12.32 -26.57
CA GLU A 586 11.91 12.08 -28.00
C GLU A 586 12.43 10.65 -28.24
N GLY A 587 13.35 10.17 -27.38
CA GLY A 587 13.91 8.83 -27.48
C GLY A 587 12.87 7.72 -27.28
N THR A 588 11.99 7.87 -26.28
CA THR A 588 10.89 6.92 -26.05
C THR A 588 9.79 7.05 -27.10
N ALA A 589 9.48 8.25 -27.58
CA ALA A 589 8.54 8.47 -28.69
C ALA A 589 8.98 7.74 -29.97
N ALA A 590 10.28 7.72 -30.28
CA ALA A 590 10.84 7.10 -31.48
C ALA A 590 10.65 5.57 -31.57
N VAL A 591 10.61 4.84 -30.45
CA VAL A 591 10.59 3.36 -30.41
C VAL A 591 9.17 2.76 -30.26
N TYR A 592 8.98 1.52 -30.72
CA TYR A 592 7.73 0.74 -30.57
C TYR A 592 6.44 1.46 -31.05
N LYS A 593 6.52 2.30 -32.08
CA LYS A 593 5.42 3.18 -32.55
C LYS A 593 4.08 2.46 -32.78
N ASP A 594 4.13 1.27 -33.37
CA ASP A 594 2.94 0.51 -33.80
C ASP A 594 2.30 -0.32 -32.67
N LYS A 595 2.83 -0.25 -31.43
CA LYS A 595 2.37 -1.05 -30.30
C LYS A 595 1.84 -0.15 -29.18
N LYS A 596 0.62 -0.42 -28.71
CA LYS A 596 0.01 0.25 -27.55
C LYS A 596 0.68 -0.23 -26.24
N LEU A 597 1.88 0.27 -26.00
CA LEU A 597 2.69 0.03 -24.79
C LEU A 597 2.85 1.34 -24.01
N SER A 598 2.89 1.25 -22.68
CA SER A 598 3.40 2.35 -21.86
C SER A 598 4.87 2.61 -22.19
N LYS A 599 5.30 3.87 -22.26
CA LYS A 599 6.68 4.28 -22.48
C LYS A 599 6.85 5.74 -22.05
N GLY A 600 8.06 6.14 -21.68
CA GLY A 600 8.36 7.51 -21.24
C GLY A 600 9.43 7.55 -20.15
N VAL A 601 9.36 8.56 -19.28
CA VAL A 601 10.25 8.72 -18.13
C VAL A 601 10.08 7.59 -17.11
N ALA A 602 11.21 7.09 -16.59
CA ALA A 602 11.30 6.23 -15.40
C ALA A 602 11.87 6.97 -14.18
N PHE A 603 12.67 8.02 -14.41
CA PHE A 603 13.12 8.95 -13.39
C PHE A 603 13.36 10.31 -14.05
N PRO A 604 12.80 11.43 -13.55
CA PRO A 604 13.00 12.76 -14.13
C PRO A 604 14.48 13.16 -14.13
N THR A 605 14.85 14.09 -15.00
CA THR A 605 16.22 14.61 -15.01
C THR A 605 16.48 15.44 -13.75
N THR A 606 17.61 15.19 -13.08
CA THR A 606 18.06 15.92 -11.90
C THR A 606 19.54 16.28 -12.03
N VAL A 607 19.94 17.45 -11.53
CA VAL A 607 21.30 18.00 -11.71
C VAL A 607 21.81 18.51 -10.36
N SER A 608 22.44 17.63 -9.59
CA SER A 608 22.87 17.90 -8.20
C SER A 608 24.34 18.35 -8.12
N ILE A 609 24.57 19.55 -7.58
CA ILE A 609 25.88 20.23 -7.58
C ILE A 609 26.61 20.04 -6.23
N ASN A 610 27.91 19.73 -6.28
CA ASN A 610 28.84 19.70 -5.14
C ASN A 610 28.34 18.87 -3.94
N GLN A 611 27.93 19.52 -2.85
CA GLN A 611 27.43 18.92 -1.61
C GLN A 611 25.97 18.45 -1.70
N VAL A 612 25.21 18.92 -2.70
CA VAL A 612 23.88 18.37 -3.02
C VAL A 612 24.09 17.00 -3.65
N VAL A 613 23.41 15.99 -3.10
CA VAL A 613 23.61 14.57 -3.40
C VAL A 613 22.81 14.16 -4.64
N THR A 614 21.48 14.25 -4.58
CA THR A 614 20.54 13.69 -5.57
C THR A 614 19.18 14.40 -5.51
N ASN A 615 18.26 14.04 -6.40
CA ASN A 615 16.88 14.53 -6.53
C ASN A 615 16.69 16.03 -6.84
N PHE A 616 17.76 16.80 -7.07
CA PHE A 616 17.66 18.24 -7.32
C PHE A 616 17.11 18.55 -8.72
N ALA A 617 15.83 18.92 -8.78
CA ALA A 617 15.15 19.33 -10.00
C ALA A 617 14.17 20.49 -9.75
N PRO A 618 14.65 21.73 -9.55
CA PRO A 618 13.81 22.88 -9.21
C PRO A 618 12.73 23.17 -10.26
N LEU A 619 11.63 23.77 -9.83
CA LEU A 619 10.54 24.21 -10.71
C LEU A 619 10.85 25.62 -11.27
N PRO A 620 10.22 26.06 -12.38
CA PRO A 620 10.55 27.35 -13.01
C PRO A 620 10.24 28.58 -12.13
N SER A 621 9.34 28.46 -11.15
CA SER A 621 9.10 29.55 -10.18
C SER A 621 10.01 29.52 -8.94
N ASP A 622 10.85 28.49 -8.75
CA ASP A 622 11.90 28.49 -7.71
C ASP A 622 13.06 29.40 -8.11
N GLU A 623 13.58 30.22 -7.19
CA GLU A 623 14.81 31.00 -7.43
C GLU A 623 16.03 30.10 -7.73
N SER A 624 16.05 28.86 -7.23
CA SER A 624 17.10 27.88 -7.51
C SER A 624 17.07 27.30 -8.93
N SER A 625 16.03 27.56 -9.73
CA SER A 625 16.06 27.29 -11.18
C SER A 625 17.15 28.09 -11.90
N LYS A 626 17.45 29.29 -11.39
CA LYS A 626 18.42 30.25 -11.92
C LYS A 626 19.87 29.93 -11.51
N THR A 627 20.10 28.85 -10.76
CA THR A 627 21.45 28.42 -10.36
C THR A 627 22.28 28.08 -11.59
N ALA A 628 23.22 28.95 -11.93
CA ALA A 628 24.18 28.76 -13.01
C ALA A 628 25.42 27.99 -12.53
N LEU A 629 25.88 27.05 -13.35
CA LEU A 629 27.11 26.27 -13.14
C LEU A 629 28.37 27.14 -13.25
N LYS A 630 29.37 26.85 -12.42
CA LYS A 630 30.67 27.54 -12.36
C LYS A 630 31.79 26.58 -12.73
N ALA A 631 32.91 27.10 -13.25
CA ALA A 631 34.10 26.28 -13.49
C ALA A 631 34.54 25.57 -12.20
N GLY A 632 34.76 24.25 -12.28
CA GLY A 632 35.13 23.40 -11.15
C GLY A 632 33.97 22.79 -10.35
N ASP A 633 32.71 23.14 -10.61
CA ASP A 633 31.56 22.49 -9.96
C ASP A 633 31.48 20.99 -10.29
N VAL A 634 31.19 20.16 -9.28
CA VAL A 634 31.04 18.70 -9.37
C VAL A 634 29.56 18.35 -9.52
N VAL A 635 29.14 18.18 -10.77
CA VAL A 635 27.74 18.04 -11.18
C VAL A 635 27.39 16.57 -11.37
N LYS A 636 26.36 16.10 -10.66
CA LYS A 636 25.77 14.77 -10.82
C LYS A 636 24.50 14.89 -11.64
N VAL A 637 24.45 14.26 -12.81
CA VAL A 637 23.24 14.15 -13.62
C VAL A 637 22.65 12.77 -13.41
N GLN A 638 21.35 12.68 -13.10
CA GLN A 638 20.60 11.42 -13.01
C GLN A 638 19.31 11.55 -13.83
N LEU A 639 18.97 10.50 -14.60
CA LEU A 639 17.69 10.39 -15.32
C LEU A 639 17.38 8.91 -15.65
N GLY A 640 16.17 8.65 -16.16
CA GLY A 640 15.81 7.30 -16.61
C GLY A 640 14.61 7.23 -17.55
N ALA A 641 14.58 6.20 -18.40
CA ALA A 641 13.49 5.87 -19.31
C ALA A 641 12.87 4.49 -18.99
N GLN A 642 11.62 4.27 -19.40
CA GLN A 642 10.92 2.97 -19.31
C GLN A 642 10.26 2.58 -20.63
N ILE A 643 10.20 1.27 -20.88
CA ILE A 643 9.47 0.66 -22.00
C ILE A 643 8.60 -0.47 -21.45
N ASP A 644 7.28 -0.41 -21.70
CA ASP A 644 6.27 -1.34 -21.21
C ASP A 644 6.38 -1.59 -19.69
N GLY A 645 6.65 -0.53 -18.93
CA GLY A 645 6.82 -0.61 -17.48
C GLY A 645 8.15 -1.19 -17.03
N TYR A 646 9.12 -1.48 -17.90
CA TYR A 646 10.46 -1.93 -17.49
C TYR A 646 11.42 -0.73 -17.45
N PRO A 647 11.86 -0.29 -16.25
CA PRO A 647 12.63 0.95 -16.09
C PRO A 647 14.14 0.74 -16.22
N THR A 648 14.84 1.78 -16.67
CA THR A 648 16.27 1.94 -16.49
C THR A 648 16.57 3.34 -15.99
N VAL A 649 17.47 3.44 -15.01
CA VAL A 649 17.99 4.69 -14.44
C VAL A 649 19.51 4.64 -14.49
N LEU A 650 20.15 5.78 -14.75
CA LEU A 650 21.60 5.95 -14.68
C LEU A 650 21.98 7.36 -14.22
N ALA A 651 23.23 7.50 -13.78
CA ALA A 651 23.80 8.78 -13.36
C ALA A 651 25.30 8.84 -13.69
N GLU A 652 25.76 10.02 -14.11
CA GLU A 652 27.17 10.34 -14.34
C GLU A 652 27.56 11.55 -13.48
N THR A 653 28.78 11.54 -12.91
CA THR A 653 29.39 12.71 -12.28
C THR A 653 30.37 13.36 -13.24
N VAL A 654 30.26 14.68 -13.39
CA VAL A 654 31.02 15.54 -14.31
C VAL A 654 31.63 16.69 -13.53
N VAL A 655 32.78 17.21 -13.98
CA VAL A 655 33.35 18.47 -13.46
C VAL A 655 33.35 19.54 -14.54
N VAL A 656 32.74 20.69 -14.24
CA VAL A 656 32.54 21.78 -15.19
C VAL A 656 33.88 22.36 -15.64
N GLY A 657 34.11 22.37 -16.96
CA GLY A 657 35.33 22.92 -17.58
C GLY A 657 36.56 22.01 -17.56
N ALA A 658 36.45 20.76 -17.06
CA ALA A 658 37.54 19.80 -17.08
C ALA A 658 37.68 19.09 -18.43
N SER A 659 38.93 18.91 -18.88
CA SER A 659 39.31 18.25 -20.15
C SER A 659 40.52 17.33 -19.95
N ASN A 660 41.03 16.73 -21.02
CA ASN A 660 42.29 15.98 -20.98
C ASN A 660 43.49 16.90 -20.64
N ASP A 661 43.45 18.15 -21.09
CA ASP A 661 44.45 19.20 -20.83
C ASP A 661 44.28 19.84 -19.45
N LYS A 662 43.04 19.84 -18.92
CA LYS A 662 42.66 20.33 -17.59
C LYS A 662 42.00 19.20 -16.78
N PRO A 663 42.77 18.18 -16.36
CA PRO A 663 42.23 17.06 -15.59
C PRO A 663 41.81 17.49 -14.18
N VAL A 664 40.81 16.80 -13.65
CA VAL A 664 40.39 16.86 -12.24
C VAL A 664 41.44 16.19 -11.37
N THR A 665 41.78 16.82 -10.25
CA THR A 665 42.73 16.32 -9.23
C THR A 665 42.17 16.46 -7.80
N GLY A 666 42.87 15.92 -6.80
CA GLY A 666 42.55 16.05 -5.38
C GLY A 666 41.17 15.47 -4.99
N ARG A 667 40.53 16.05 -3.95
CA ARG A 667 39.28 15.52 -3.35
C ARG A 667 38.16 15.23 -4.35
N ALA A 668 38.05 16.01 -5.44
CA ALA A 668 37.07 15.76 -6.50
C ALA A 668 37.43 14.51 -7.33
N ALA A 669 38.70 14.35 -7.69
CA ALA A 669 39.15 13.17 -8.42
C ALA A 669 39.08 11.90 -7.57
N ASP A 670 39.45 11.98 -6.28
CA ASP A 670 39.33 10.89 -5.32
C ASP A 670 37.88 10.37 -5.22
N ALA A 671 36.91 11.28 -5.07
CA ALA A 671 35.50 10.92 -4.97
C ALA A 671 34.96 10.28 -6.26
N ILE A 672 35.30 10.83 -7.43
CA ILE A 672 34.85 10.30 -8.72
C ILE A 672 35.52 8.94 -9.00
N ALA A 673 36.83 8.80 -8.75
CA ALA A 673 37.55 7.54 -8.90
C ALA A 673 37.01 6.46 -7.94
N ALA A 674 36.68 6.82 -6.70
CA ALA A 674 36.05 5.92 -5.74
C ALA A 674 34.67 5.45 -6.22
N ALA A 675 33.80 6.35 -6.67
CA ALA A 675 32.46 6.00 -7.15
C ALA A 675 32.50 5.08 -8.38
N HIS A 676 33.40 5.36 -9.34
CA HIS A 676 33.60 4.50 -10.51
C HIS A 676 34.18 3.13 -10.13
N THR A 677 35.20 3.08 -9.25
CA THR A 677 35.79 1.82 -8.78
C THR A 677 34.78 0.97 -8.02
N ALA A 678 33.99 1.59 -7.15
CA ALA A 678 32.93 0.95 -6.37
C ALA A 678 31.81 0.38 -7.27
N ALA A 679 31.40 1.11 -8.31
CA ALA A 679 30.47 0.61 -9.32
C ALA A 679 31.05 -0.60 -10.09
N ASP A 680 32.34 -0.58 -10.40
CA ASP A 680 33.02 -1.66 -11.11
C ASP A 680 33.26 -2.91 -10.23
N VAL A 681 33.45 -2.74 -8.91
CA VAL A 681 33.40 -3.82 -7.92
C VAL A 681 31.97 -4.39 -7.83
N ALA A 682 30.96 -3.53 -7.62
CA ALA A 682 29.58 -3.94 -7.43
C ALA A 682 29.05 -4.79 -8.60
N ILE A 683 29.25 -4.35 -9.85
CA ILE A 683 28.75 -5.08 -11.03
C ILE A 683 29.40 -6.46 -11.21
N ARG A 684 30.63 -6.67 -10.72
CA ARG A 684 31.32 -7.97 -10.74
C ARG A 684 30.85 -8.90 -9.61
N LEU A 685 30.16 -8.40 -8.60
CA LEU A 685 29.62 -9.17 -7.48
C LEU A 685 28.13 -9.51 -7.65
N LEU A 686 27.40 -8.84 -8.55
CA LEU A 686 26.03 -9.18 -8.96
C LEU A 686 25.96 -10.56 -9.65
N LYS A 687 25.79 -11.61 -8.84
CA LYS A 687 25.74 -13.03 -9.26
C LYS A 687 24.62 -13.76 -8.51
N PRO A 688 23.96 -14.77 -9.10
CA PRO A 688 22.98 -15.58 -8.39
C PRO A 688 23.58 -16.23 -7.13
N GLY A 689 22.84 -16.20 -6.03
CA GLY A 689 23.27 -16.71 -4.71
C GLY A 689 24.10 -15.75 -3.87
N ALA A 690 24.60 -14.63 -4.42
CA ALA A 690 25.33 -13.62 -3.65
C ALA A 690 24.43 -12.94 -2.61
N VAL A 691 24.96 -12.68 -1.41
CA VAL A 691 24.24 -11.99 -0.32
C VAL A 691 24.56 -10.49 -0.37
N ASN A 692 23.54 -9.64 -0.25
CA ASN A 692 23.69 -8.19 -0.29
C ASN A 692 24.74 -7.63 0.69
N HIS A 693 24.84 -8.16 1.91
CA HIS A 693 25.82 -7.72 2.91
C HIS A 693 27.29 -8.01 2.52
N ASP A 694 27.55 -9.11 1.80
CA ASP A 694 28.90 -9.44 1.30
C ASP A 694 29.31 -8.51 0.15
N ILE A 695 28.35 -8.14 -0.70
CA ILE A 695 28.53 -7.14 -1.76
C ILE A 695 28.83 -5.77 -1.13
N GLN A 696 28.02 -5.35 -0.14
CA GLN A 696 28.22 -4.13 0.63
C GLN A 696 29.63 -4.07 1.24
N LYS A 697 30.06 -5.13 1.94
CA LYS A 697 31.38 -5.18 2.60
C LYS A 697 32.55 -4.96 1.63
N GLN A 698 32.51 -5.57 0.44
CA GLN A 698 33.57 -5.43 -0.56
C GLN A 698 33.56 -4.06 -1.22
N VAL A 699 32.38 -3.52 -1.55
CA VAL A 699 32.23 -2.17 -2.11
C VAL A 699 32.67 -1.11 -1.10
N GLU A 700 32.25 -1.20 0.16
CA GLU A 700 32.72 -0.33 1.24
C GLU A 700 34.23 -0.38 1.44
N SER A 701 34.86 -1.55 1.27
CA SER A 701 36.31 -1.67 1.36
C SER A 701 37.00 -0.90 0.24
N ALA A 702 36.56 -1.06 -1.02
CA ALA A 702 37.13 -0.36 -2.15
C ALA A 702 36.95 1.17 -2.07
N ILE A 703 35.81 1.64 -1.56
CA ILE A 703 35.55 3.09 -1.35
C ILE A 703 36.55 3.69 -0.35
N LYS A 704 36.85 2.97 0.75
CA LYS A 704 37.74 3.46 1.83
C LYS A 704 39.19 3.66 1.39
N GLU A 705 39.67 2.95 0.38
CA GLU A 705 41.04 3.10 -0.13
C GLU A 705 41.29 4.48 -0.76
N PHE A 706 40.24 5.15 -1.25
CA PHE A 706 40.29 6.53 -1.72
C PHE A 706 40.14 7.59 -0.61
N GLY A 707 40.01 7.17 0.66
CA GLY A 707 39.85 8.08 1.80
C GLY A 707 38.52 8.86 1.79
N VAL A 708 37.47 8.25 1.26
CA VAL A 708 36.09 8.77 1.20
C VAL A 708 35.11 7.76 1.81
N ARG A 709 33.86 8.15 2.09
CA ARG A 709 32.82 7.25 2.66
C ARG A 709 31.66 7.09 1.68
N GLY A 710 31.07 5.89 1.61
CA GLY A 710 29.78 5.69 0.95
C GLY A 710 28.67 6.35 1.77
N LEU A 711 27.73 7.04 1.12
CA LEU A 711 26.75 7.87 1.84
C LEU A 711 25.68 7.01 2.54
N ASP A 712 25.44 7.31 3.81
CA ASP A 712 24.45 6.65 4.66
C ASP A 712 23.03 6.82 4.09
N GLY A 713 22.23 5.74 4.08
CA GLY A 713 20.83 5.75 3.64
C GLY A 713 20.57 5.58 2.14
N ILE A 714 21.59 5.68 1.28
CA ILE A 714 21.45 5.43 -0.16
C ILE A 714 21.28 3.92 -0.44
N GLN A 715 20.32 3.58 -1.32
CA GLN A 715 19.90 2.20 -1.56
C GLN A 715 19.90 1.86 -3.05
N THR A 716 20.70 0.85 -3.42
CA THR A 716 20.52 0.05 -4.63
C THR A 716 19.25 -0.80 -4.48
N ASN A 717 18.34 -0.71 -5.45
CA ASN A 717 17.01 -1.32 -5.37
C ASN A 717 16.78 -2.36 -6.48
N LEU A 718 16.02 -3.41 -6.17
CA LEU A 718 15.44 -4.31 -7.17
C LEU A 718 14.41 -3.54 -8.02
N PHE A 719 14.58 -3.58 -9.35
CA PHE A 719 13.67 -3.04 -10.35
C PHE A 719 12.80 -4.17 -10.92
N ALA A 720 11.53 -3.88 -11.16
CA ALA A 720 10.59 -4.81 -11.78
C ALA A 720 9.61 -4.07 -12.70
N LYS A 721 8.63 -4.78 -13.30
CA LYS A 721 7.60 -4.12 -14.11
C LYS A 721 6.78 -3.16 -13.23
N ASN A 722 6.80 -1.88 -13.58
CA ASN A 722 6.17 -0.76 -12.87
C ASN A 722 6.77 -0.49 -11.46
N GLU A 723 8.01 -0.91 -11.17
CA GLU A 723 8.62 -0.73 -9.85
C GLU A 723 10.13 -0.42 -9.94
N ILE A 724 10.59 0.54 -9.13
CA ILE A 724 12.00 0.97 -8.97
C ILE A 724 12.50 0.88 -7.52
N SER A 725 11.62 0.61 -6.56
CA SER A 725 11.89 0.56 -5.12
C SER A 725 11.48 -0.80 -4.55
N GLY A 726 11.86 -1.88 -5.24
CA GLY A 726 11.51 -3.25 -4.88
C GLY A 726 12.11 -3.71 -3.53
N LYS A 727 11.59 -4.85 -3.02
CA LYS A 727 11.89 -5.33 -1.67
C LYS A 727 13.36 -5.64 -1.42
N LYS A 728 14.07 -6.27 -2.38
CA LYS A 728 15.49 -6.61 -2.22
C LYS A 728 16.36 -5.38 -2.44
N LYS A 729 17.27 -5.11 -1.51
CA LYS A 729 18.05 -3.87 -1.43
C LYS A 729 19.51 -4.13 -1.05
N ILE A 730 20.39 -3.23 -1.48
CA ILE A 730 21.81 -3.19 -1.09
C ILE A 730 22.13 -1.74 -0.72
N ALA A 731 22.90 -1.52 0.35
CA ALA A 731 23.46 -0.21 0.70
C ALA A 731 24.98 -0.26 0.54
N PHE A 732 25.60 0.88 0.22
CA PHE A 732 27.08 1.01 0.13
C PHE A 732 27.65 2.03 1.13
N GLY A 733 26.78 2.58 1.98
CA GLY A 733 27.08 3.31 3.20
C GLY A 733 26.19 2.82 4.34
N GLY A 734 26.17 3.54 5.45
CA GLY A 734 25.35 3.22 6.62
C GLY A 734 26.05 2.35 7.68
N ASP A 735 25.85 2.73 8.94
CA ASP A 735 26.20 1.91 10.10
C ASP A 735 25.29 0.66 10.17
N LEU A 736 25.69 -0.39 10.91
CA LEU A 736 25.00 -1.69 10.94
C LEU A 736 23.48 -1.62 11.19
N SER A 737 23.01 -0.65 11.97
CA SER A 737 21.60 -0.41 12.30
C SER A 737 20.75 0.17 11.16
N THR A 738 21.37 0.60 10.06
CA THR A 738 20.70 1.23 8.91
C THR A 738 20.75 0.38 7.63
N ARG A 739 21.30 -0.84 7.73
CA ARG A 739 21.44 -1.75 6.59
C ARG A 739 20.11 -2.42 6.24
N PRO A 740 19.82 -2.67 4.96
CA PRO A 740 18.65 -3.46 4.57
C PRO A 740 18.79 -4.91 5.02
N ASP A 741 17.67 -5.61 5.15
CA ASP A 741 17.62 -7.03 5.54
C ASP A 741 18.46 -7.93 4.62
N ALA A 742 18.99 -9.01 5.18
CA ALA A 742 19.85 -9.93 4.45
C ALA A 742 19.07 -10.63 3.31
N CYS A 743 19.43 -10.36 2.05
CA CYS A 743 18.77 -10.95 0.88
C CYS A 743 19.78 -11.53 -0.11
N LYS A 744 19.37 -12.61 -0.80
CA LYS A 744 20.12 -13.25 -1.89
C LYS A 744 19.65 -12.75 -3.25
N LEU A 745 20.60 -12.49 -4.13
CA LEU A 745 20.35 -12.18 -5.54
C LEU A 745 20.01 -13.47 -6.30
N GLU A 746 19.07 -13.41 -7.22
CA GLU A 746 18.62 -14.54 -8.05
C GLU A 746 18.91 -14.30 -9.54
N GLU A 747 18.89 -15.36 -10.35
CA GLU A 747 19.06 -15.22 -11.80
C GLU A 747 17.83 -14.53 -12.43
N ASN A 748 18.09 -13.63 -13.39
CA ASN A 748 17.10 -12.80 -14.09
C ASN A 748 16.50 -11.63 -13.27
N GLU A 749 16.96 -11.38 -12.05
CA GLU A 749 16.66 -10.14 -11.33
C GLU A 749 17.36 -8.92 -11.97
N VAL A 750 16.74 -7.75 -11.86
CA VAL A 750 17.29 -6.48 -12.36
C VAL A 750 17.43 -5.49 -11.22
N TYR A 751 18.58 -4.86 -11.08
CA TYR A 751 18.87 -3.89 -10.04
C TYR A 751 19.22 -2.53 -10.64
N GLY A 752 18.65 -1.47 -10.07
CA GLY A 752 19.19 -0.12 -10.17
C GLY A 752 20.28 0.03 -9.12
N VAL A 753 21.53 -0.08 -9.55
CA VAL A 753 22.72 0.02 -8.69
C VAL A 753 23.09 1.49 -8.56
N ASP A 754 22.91 2.02 -7.36
CA ASP A 754 23.24 3.40 -7.00
C ASP A 754 24.46 3.44 -6.08
N VAL A 755 25.55 4.05 -6.57
CA VAL A 755 26.79 4.23 -5.81
C VAL A 755 27.00 5.73 -5.59
N VAL A 756 26.72 6.18 -4.37
CA VAL A 756 26.98 7.56 -3.91
C VAL A 756 28.09 7.53 -2.87
N VAL A 757 29.12 8.37 -3.08
CA VAL A 757 30.22 8.58 -2.14
C VAL A 757 30.36 10.06 -1.79
N THR A 758 30.89 10.33 -0.60
CA THR A 758 31.15 11.67 -0.10
C THR A 758 32.54 11.80 0.52
N THR A 759 33.08 13.00 0.40
CA THR A 759 34.34 13.43 1.03
C THR A 759 34.15 14.02 2.43
N SER A 760 32.94 13.92 3.01
CA SER A 760 32.71 14.15 4.44
C SER A 760 33.13 12.91 5.27
N PRO A 761 33.75 13.08 6.45
CA PRO A 761 34.09 11.96 7.32
C PRO A 761 32.85 11.33 7.97
N GLU A 762 31.76 12.09 8.15
CA GLU A 762 30.52 11.58 8.74
C GLU A 762 29.79 10.61 7.82
N GLY A 763 29.76 10.88 6.51
CA GLY A 763 28.98 10.11 5.53
C GLY A 763 27.47 10.35 5.57
N LYS A 764 27.00 11.42 6.22
CA LYS A 764 25.58 11.62 6.56
C LYS A 764 24.97 12.78 5.80
N SER A 765 23.92 12.53 5.02
CA SER A 765 23.07 13.57 4.43
C SER A 765 21.91 13.97 5.34
N LYS A 766 21.37 15.17 5.10
CA LYS A 766 20.08 15.67 5.58
C LYS A 766 19.16 15.81 4.37
N SER A 767 17.84 15.73 4.56
CA SER A 767 16.90 16.12 3.52
C SER A 767 16.57 17.61 3.58
N ASP A 768 16.46 18.21 2.41
CA ASP A 768 15.91 19.54 2.18
C ASP A 768 14.53 19.39 1.54
N THR A 769 13.51 19.47 2.37
CA THR A 769 12.11 19.35 1.95
C THR A 769 11.61 20.58 1.19
N SER A 770 12.31 21.71 1.25
CA SER A 770 11.89 22.96 0.59
C SER A 770 12.06 22.91 -0.93
N HIS A 771 13.01 22.09 -1.42
CA HIS A 771 13.28 21.85 -2.83
C HIS A 771 12.70 20.51 -3.36
N THR A 772 11.87 19.80 -2.57
CA THR A 772 11.22 18.55 -3.02
C THR A 772 10.21 18.80 -4.14
N SER A 773 10.60 18.43 -5.35
CA SER A 773 9.83 18.61 -6.59
C SER A 773 9.45 17.31 -7.30
N ILE A 774 9.98 16.16 -6.84
CA ILE A 774 9.79 14.84 -7.44
C ILE A 774 8.95 13.97 -6.51
N TYR A 775 7.95 13.29 -7.07
CA TYR A 775 7.00 12.46 -6.34
C TYR A 775 6.70 11.19 -7.14
N ARG A 776 6.36 10.08 -6.45
CA ARG A 776 5.85 8.85 -7.08
C ARG A 776 4.46 8.51 -6.55
N LYS A 777 3.51 8.25 -7.44
CA LYS A 777 2.16 7.77 -7.08
C LYS A 777 2.24 6.40 -6.40
N THR A 778 1.55 6.24 -5.27
CA THR A 778 1.44 4.96 -4.56
C THR A 778 0.16 4.23 -4.95
N ASN A 779 -0.11 3.08 -4.32
CA ASN A 779 -1.40 2.38 -4.40
C ASN A 779 -2.32 2.69 -3.19
N SER A 780 -1.92 3.60 -2.30
CA SER A 780 -2.68 3.98 -1.11
C SER A 780 -3.95 4.74 -1.50
N THR A 781 -4.98 4.68 -0.65
CA THR A 781 -6.25 5.41 -0.86
C THR A 781 -6.61 6.24 0.37
N TYR A 782 -6.82 7.54 0.18
CA TYR A 782 -7.13 8.51 1.24
C TYR A 782 -8.09 9.57 0.71
N LEU A 783 -9.00 10.05 1.56
CA LEU A 783 -10.00 11.06 1.21
C LEU A 783 -9.46 12.48 1.44
N LEU A 784 -8.90 13.07 0.38
CA LEU A 784 -8.32 14.43 0.40
C LEU A 784 -9.37 15.51 0.72
N LYS A 785 -9.09 16.28 1.77
CA LYS A 785 -9.97 17.29 2.35
C LYS A 785 -9.92 18.59 1.55
N MET A 786 -8.76 19.00 1.05
CA MET A 786 -8.65 20.24 0.26
C MET A 786 -9.06 20.02 -1.20
N ALA A 787 -9.82 20.96 -1.76
CA ALA A 787 -10.19 20.95 -3.18
C ALA A 787 -8.96 21.00 -4.10
N THR A 788 -7.97 21.83 -3.74
CA THR A 788 -6.65 21.91 -4.39
C THR A 788 -6.00 20.53 -4.50
N SER A 789 -5.94 19.78 -3.40
CA SER A 789 -5.33 18.45 -3.34
C SER A 789 -6.11 17.43 -4.16
N ARG A 790 -7.44 17.42 -4.09
CA ARG A 790 -8.27 16.54 -4.95
C ARG A 790 -8.02 16.79 -6.44
N LYS A 791 -7.93 18.06 -6.85
CA LYS A 791 -7.69 18.47 -8.24
C LYS A 791 -6.29 18.05 -8.71
N VAL A 792 -5.26 18.29 -7.88
CA VAL A 792 -3.87 17.85 -8.12
C VAL A 792 -3.77 16.33 -8.18
N PHE A 793 -4.37 15.60 -7.24
CA PHE A 793 -4.30 14.14 -7.23
C PHE A 793 -5.04 13.51 -8.42
N SER A 794 -6.18 14.08 -8.84
CA SER A 794 -6.87 13.66 -10.07
C SER A 794 -6.00 13.88 -11.32
N GLU A 795 -5.22 14.95 -11.35
CA GLU A 795 -4.26 15.23 -12.43
C GLU A 795 -3.07 14.25 -12.40
N ILE A 796 -2.55 13.93 -11.22
CA ILE A 796 -1.51 12.90 -10.98
C ILE A 796 -2.04 11.49 -11.33
N GLN A 797 -3.30 11.17 -11.05
CA GLN A 797 -3.91 9.89 -11.41
C GLN A 797 -3.93 9.71 -12.93
N LYS A 798 -4.25 10.77 -13.69
CA LYS A 798 -4.26 10.83 -15.16
C LYS A 798 -2.88 10.84 -15.82
N LYS A 799 -1.97 11.71 -15.34
CA LYS A 799 -0.67 11.99 -16.01
C LYS A 799 0.48 11.12 -15.52
N ALA A 800 0.57 10.84 -14.21
CA ALA A 800 1.69 10.07 -13.67
C ALA A 800 1.52 8.58 -13.95
N GLY A 801 2.60 7.91 -14.35
CA GLY A 801 2.66 6.46 -14.43
C GLY A 801 2.82 5.79 -13.05
N ALA A 802 3.54 4.68 -13.02
CA ALA A 802 3.99 4.02 -11.79
C ALA A 802 5.37 4.51 -11.29
N PHE A 803 5.98 5.45 -12.04
CA PHE A 803 7.32 5.96 -11.83
C PHE A 803 7.30 7.38 -11.25
N PRO A 804 8.41 7.85 -10.64
CA PRO A 804 8.54 9.23 -10.22
C PRO A 804 8.32 10.22 -11.36
N PHE A 805 7.70 11.35 -11.04
CA PHE A 805 7.46 12.48 -11.92
C PHE A 805 7.82 13.77 -11.17
N ASN A 806 8.21 14.80 -11.91
CA ASN A 806 8.46 16.14 -11.38
C ASN A 806 7.18 16.98 -11.49
N LEU A 807 6.93 17.90 -10.55
CA LEU A 807 5.69 18.72 -10.56
C LEU A 807 5.53 19.58 -11.82
N ARG A 808 6.59 19.86 -12.60
CA ARG A 808 6.52 20.50 -13.94
C ARG A 808 5.65 19.73 -14.95
N ALA A 809 5.35 18.46 -14.71
CA ALA A 809 4.42 17.67 -15.55
C ALA A 809 2.93 18.02 -15.32
N LEU A 810 2.62 18.89 -14.35
CA LEU A 810 1.28 19.36 -14.04
C LEU A 810 1.06 20.79 -14.57
N GLU A 811 -0.19 21.13 -14.90
CA GLU A 811 -0.57 22.37 -15.60
C GLU A 811 -0.31 23.67 -14.83
N ASP A 812 -0.28 23.59 -13.51
CA ASP A 812 -0.28 24.75 -12.61
C ASP A 812 0.66 24.45 -11.44
N GLU A 813 1.86 25.03 -11.50
CA GLU A 813 2.94 24.79 -10.54
C GLU A 813 2.54 25.19 -9.11
N LYS A 814 1.78 26.27 -8.95
CA LYS A 814 1.36 26.79 -7.64
C LYS A 814 0.30 25.90 -7.02
N ARG A 815 -0.69 25.49 -7.82
CA ARG A 815 -1.70 24.48 -7.43
C ARG A 815 -1.03 23.16 -7.08
N ALA A 816 -0.11 22.68 -7.92
CA ALA A 816 0.64 21.45 -7.72
C ALA A 816 1.39 21.44 -6.37
N ARG A 817 2.21 22.46 -6.11
CA ARG A 817 3.01 22.57 -4.88
C ARG A 817 2.13 22.61 -3.61
N MET A 818 0.98 23.28 -3.67
CA MET A 818 0.04 23.32 -2.54
C MET A 818 -0.70 21.99 -2.35
N GLY A 819 -1.24 21.40 -3.42
CA GLY A 819 -2.08 20.19 -3.35
C GLY A 819 -1.30 18.90 -3.12
N VAL A 820 -0.03 18.83 -3.53
CA VAL A 820 0.80 17.62 -3.34
C VAL A 820 1.15 17.38 -1.88
N GLN A 821 1.21 18.43 -1.04
CA GLN A 821 1.58 18.27 0.38
C GLN A 821 0.59 17.41 1.16
N GLU A 822 -0.72 17.58 0.95
CA GLU A 822 -1.73 16.71 1.56
C GLU A 822 -1.63 15.27 1.02
N CYS A 823 -1.31 15.12 -0.27
CA CYS A 823 -1.12 13.82 -0.91
C CYS A 823 0.11 13.08 -0.34
N ALA A 824 1.19 13.79 -0.03
CA ALA A 824 2.39 13.23 0.58
C ALA A 824 2.16 12.88 2.06
N ASN A 825 1.56 13.81 2.82
CA ASN A 825 1.23 13.61 4.24
C ASN A 825 0.29 12.41 4.49
N HIS A 826 -0.48 12.00 3.48
CA HIS A 826 -1.40 10.87 3.53
C HIS A 826 -1.01 9.73 2.57
N ASN A 827 0.29 9.57 2.30
CA ASN A 827 0.88 8.41 1.61
C ASN A 827 0.32 8.10 0.21
N LEU A 828 -0.38 9.04 -0.45
CA LEU A 828 -0.87 8.92 -1.84
C LEU A 828 0.25 9.12 -2.87
N VAL A 829 1.27 9.90 -2.48
CA VAL A 829 2.53 10.02 -3.21
C VAL A 829 3.70 9.88 -2.25
N THR A 830 4.76 9.21 -2.67
CA THR A 830 6.06 9.20 -1.97
C THR A 830 6.90 10.37 -2.48
N PRO A 831 7.37 11.30 -1.62
CA PRO A 831 8.32 12.32 -2.01
C PRO A 831 9.70 11.72 -2.30
N PHE A 832 10.42 12.31 -3.26
CA PHE A 832 11.84 12.07 -3.49
C PHE A 832 12.58 13.35 -3.05
N GLU A 833 12.87 13.43 -1.76
CA GLU A 833 13.43 14.62 -1.12
C GLU A 833 14.84 14.93 -1.63
N VAL A 834 15.18 16.20 -1.76
CA VAL A 834 16.55 16.62 -2.09
C VAL A 834 17.45 16.24 -0.92
N LEU A 835 18.50 15.46 -1.18
CA LEU A 835 19.49 15.11 -0.15
C LEU A 835 20.72 15.99 -0.29
N VAL A 836 21.25 16.46 0.84
CA VAL A 836 22.43 17.33 0.93
C VAL A 836 23.37 16.80 2.00
N ASP A 837 24.67 16.73 1.75
CA ASP A 837 25.65 16.31 2.76
C ASP A 837 25.62 17.25 3.98
N SER A 838 25.83 16.70 5.18
CA SER A 838 25.84 17.48 6.42
C SER A 838 26.95 18.53 6.49
N SER A 839 28.04 18.36 5.73
CA SER A 839 29.15 19.29 5.60
C SER A 839 29.03 20.11 4.32
N SER A 840 28.94 21.44 4.46
CA SER A 840 28.91 22.39 3.34
C SER A 840 30.18 22.41 2.48
N SER A 841 31.26 21.74 2.92
CA SER A 841 32.53 21.58 2.20
C SER A 841 32.73 20.18 1.61
N ALA A 842 31.70 19.34 1.64
CA ALA A 842 31.71 18.02 1.03
C ALA A 842 31.52 18.10 -0.48
N ILE A 843 32.41 17.42 -1.21
CA ILE A 843 32.17 16.99 -2.58
C ILE A 843 31.52 15.61 -2.54
N THR A 844 30.40 15.45 -3.23
CA THR A 844 29.70 14.17 -3.41
C THR A 844 29.74 13.74 -4.87
N ALA A 845 29.95 12.44 -5.12
CA ALA A 845 30.00 11.85 -6.45
C ALA A 845 29.07 10.63 -6.52
N GLN A 846 28.41 10.45 -7.67
CA GLN A 846 27.44 9.39 -7.93
C GLN A 846 27.75 8.65 -9.24
N VAL A 847 27.60 7.33 -9.21
CA VAL A 847 27.49 6.48 -10.40
C VAL A 847 26.29 5.55 -10.22
N PHE A 848 25.21 5.83 -10.95
CA PHE A 848 24.02 4.96 -11.00
C PHE A 848 24.04 4.17 -12.31
N PHE A 849 23.73 2.88 -12.28
CA PHE A 849 23.50 2.09 -13.49
C PHE A 849 22.48 0.96 -13.27
N THR A 850 21.74 0.59 -14.31
CA THR A 850 20.83 -0.57 -14.27
C THR A 850 21.53 -1.82 -14.81
N ALA A 851 21.44 -2.95 -14.11
CA ALA A 851 22.03 -4.23 -14.52
C ALA A 851 21.16 -5.44 -14.16
N ALA A 852 21.18 -6.48 -15.00
CA ALA A 852 20.53 -7.77 -14.74
C ALA A 852 21.52 -8.81 -14.22
N VAL A 853 21.09 -9.62 -13.25
CA VAL A 853 21.84 -10.74 -12.67
C VAL A 853 21.72 -11.97 -13.56
N SER A 854 22.85 -12.64 -13.83
CA SER A 854 22.89 -13.89 -14.61
C SER A 854 24.05 -14.78 -14.16
N ALA A 855 23.92 -16.09 -14.28
CA ALA A 855 24.93 -17.08 -13.92
C ALA A 855 26.28 -16.92 -14.67
N LYS A 856 26.30 -16.17 -15.79
CA LYS A 856 27.52 -15.84 -16.54
C LYS A 856 28.21 -14.56 -16.03
N GLY A 857 27.73 -13.95 -14.96
CA GLY A 857 28.05 -12.57 -14.58
C GLY A 857 27.06 -11.56 -15.17
N ALA A 858 27.02 -10.37 -14.60
CA ALA A 858 25.97 -9.39 -14.82
C ALA A 858 25.89 -8.87 -16.27
N ILE A 859 24.67 -8.47 -16.65
CA ILE A 859 24.38 -7.81 -17.92
C ILE A 859 24.10 -6.34 -17.61
N ARG A 860 25.04 -5.44 -17.90
CA ARG A 860 24.78 -4.00 -17.81
C ARG A 860 23.72 -3.63 -18.85
N LEU A 861 22.65 -2.95 -18.44
CA LEU A 861 21.50 -2.60 -19.29
C LEU A 861 21.56 -1.15 -19.76
N THR A 862 21.98 -0.26 -18.88
CA THR A 862 22.42 1.09 -19.24
C THR A 862 23.89 1.04 -19.66
N PRO A 863 24.28 1.55 -20.84
CA PRO A 863 25.68 1.69 -21.26
C PRO A 863 26.65 2.28 -20.20
N ALA A 864 27.95 2.16 -20.46
CA ALA A 864 28.96 2.75 -19.61
C ALA A 864 28.96 4.29 -19.71
N PRO A 865 29.30 5.02 -18.62
CA PRO A 865 29.48 6.46 -18.63
C PRO A 865 30.37 6.95 -19.76
N THR A 866 30.06 8.12 -20.30
CA THR A 866 30.76 8.69 -21.46
C THR A 866 31.74 9.81 -21.10
N TRP A 867 31.57 10.46 -19.95
CA TRP A 867 32.48 11.54 -19.55
C TRP A 867 33.78 11.04 -18.90
N TYR A 868 33.68 10.06 -18.00
CA TYR A 868 34.80 9.59 -17.16
C TYR A 868 35.92 8.90 -17.96
N SER A 869 37.16 9.22 -17.60
CA SER A 869 38.37 8.53 -18.07
C SER A 869 39.55 8.80 -17.13
N ALA A 870 40.56 7.92 -17.12
CA ALA A 870 41.80 8.11 -16.37
C ALA A 870 42.64 9.31 -16.87
N GLU A 871 42.37 9.81 -18.09
CA GLU A 871 43.00 11.02 -18.63
C GLU A 871 42.42 12.28 -18.00
N LYS A 872 41.10 12.34 -17.79
CA LYS A 872 40.39 13.48 -17.18
C LYS A 872 40.34 13.46 -15.66
N VAL A 873 40.45 12.29 -15.02
CA VAL A 873 40.29 12.15 -13.57
C VAL A 873 41.54 11.50 -12.98
N LYS A 874 42.37 12.29 -12.30
CA LYS A 874 43.66 11.90 -11.73
C LYS A 874 43.59 11.98 -10.21
N SER A 875 43.19 10.86 -9.59
CA SER A 875 43.30 10.68 -8.14
C SER A 875 44.73 10.30 -7.78
N ASP A 876 45.24 10.81 -6.66
CA ASP A 876 46.54 10.42 -6.11
C ASP A 876 46.48 9.09 -5.34
N LYS A 877 45.32 8.41 -5.37
CA LYS A 877 45.03 7.16 -4.65
C LYS A 877 44.55 6.10 -5.63
N GLU A 878 44.89 4.86 -5.33
CA GLU A 878 44.49 3.68 -6.10
C GLU A 878 44.06 2.54 -5.16
N VAL A 879 43.45 1.50 -5.73
CA VAL A 879 43.16 0.26 -5.00
C VAL A 879 44.46 -0.47 -4.72
N THR A 880 44.83 -0.55 -3.45
CA THR A 880 45.98 -1.28 -2.94
C THR A 880 45.66 -2.75 -2.63
N ASN A 881 44.41 -3.05 -2.26
CA ASN A 881 43.97 -4.37 -1.82
C ASN A 881 44.03 -5.41 -2.96
N GLU A 882 44.84 -6.46 -2.75
CA GLU A 882 45.08 -7.54 -3.72
C GLU A 882 43.85 -8.39 -4.07
N GLU A 883 42.86 -8.50 -3.18
CA GLU A 883 41.59 -9.17 -3.49
C GLU A 883 40.73 -8.29 -4.41
N THR A 884 40.61 -7.00 -4.08
CA THR A 884 39.90 -6.00 -4.90
C THR A 884 40.54 -5.85 -6.28
N LYS A 885 41.87 -5.78 -6.38
CA LYS A 885 42.60 -5.77 -7.67
C LYS A 885 42.29 -7.02 -8.51
N LYS A 886 42.37 -8.21 -7.92
CA LYS A 886 42.08 -9.48 -8.62
C LYS A 886 40.63 -9.52 -9.10
N LEU A 887 39.68 -9.03 -8.30
CA LEU A 887 38.28 -8.90 -8.69
C LEU A 887 38.14 -7.93 -9.89
N LEU A 888 38.69 -6.72 -9.81
CA LEU A 888 38.62 -5.71 -10.87
C LEU A 888 39.22 -6.21 -12.20
N ALA A 889 40.30 -7.00 -12.13
CA ALA A 889 40.90 -7.66 -13.29
C ALA A 889 40.03 -8.77 -13.92
N THR A 890 38.99 -9.26 -13.24
CA THR A 890 38.03 -10.19 -13.87
C THR A 890 37.08 -9.47 -14.82
N ALA A 891 36.71 -10.15 -15.91
CA ALA A 891 35.66 -9.68 -16.80
C ALA A 891 34.28 -9.76 -16.11
N VAL A 892 33.50 -8.69 -16.18
CA VAL A 892 32.13 -8.58 -15.63
C VAL A 892 31.22 -9.74 -16.06
N ARG A 893 31.41 -10.25 -17.28
CA ARG A 893 30.67 -11.38 -17.84
C ARG A 893 31.61 -12.37 -18.52
N GLN A 894 31.47 -13.65 -18.21
CA GLN A 894 32.24 -14.74 -18.78
C GLN A 894 31.80 -15.02 -20.22
N THR A 895 32.72 -14.83 -21.18
CA THR A 895 32.57 -15.35 -22.54
C THR A 895 33.00 -16.82 -22.57
N LYS A 896 32.33 -17.66 -23.38
CA LYS A 896 32.85 -19.01 -23.67
C LYS A 896 34.20 -18.84 -24.36
N LYS A 897 35.27 -19.44 -23.83
CA LYS A 897 36.45 -19.77 -24.65
C LYS A 897 35.94 -20.54 -25.87
N LYS A 898 36.21 -20.05 -27.09
CA LYS A 898 36.25 -20.94 -28.24
C LYS A 898 37.37 -21.94 -27.96
N ASN A 899 37.05 -23.22 -27.81
CA ASN A 899 38.09 -24.24 -27.89
C ASN A 899 38.72 -24.12 -29.27
N LYS A 900 39.99 -23.69 -29.30
CA LYS A 900 40.79 -23.68 -30.51
C LYS A 900 40.99 -25.15 -30.85
N SER A 901 40.32 -25.64 -31.89
CA SER A 901 40.47 -27.02 -32.34
C SER A 901 41.93 -27.24 -32.71
N GLU A 902 42.60 -28.09 -31.93
CA GLU A 902 43.96 -28.52 -32.22
C GLU A 902 43.96 -29.20 -33.59
N ALA A 903 44.83 -28.75 -34.49
CA ALA A 903 44.86 -29.29 -35.84
C ALA A 903 45.39 -30.74 -35.77
N PRO A 904 44.69 -31.73 -36.36
CA PRO A 904 45.16 -33.11 -36.33
C PRO A 904 46.51 -33.21 -37.03
N ALA A 905 47.47 -33.88 -36.39
CA ALA A 905 48.75 -34.19 -37.00
C ALA A 905 48.54 -35.09 -38.25
N PRO A 906 49.35 -34.93 -39.31
CA PRO A 906 49.18 -35.73 -40.53
C PRO A 906 49.49 -37.20 -40.23
N ALA A 907 48.52 -38.08 -40.49
CA ALA A 907 48.74 -39.52 -40.44
C ALA A 907 49.66 -39.92 -41.61
N ALA A 908 50.76 -40.60 -41.30
CA ALA A 908 51.60 -41.24 -42.31
C ALA A 908 50.87 -42.45 -42.91
N ALA A 909 51.04 -42.69 -44.20
CA ALA A 909 50.32 -43.72 -44.93
C ALA A 909 50.95 -45.12 -44.77
N GLN A 910 50.07 -46.12 -44.64
CA GLN A 910 50.19 -47.45 -45.24
C GLN A 910 48.81 -47.84 -45.80
#